data_AF-A8XPF0-F1
#
_entry.id   AF-A8XPF0-F1
#
_cell.length_a   1.000
_cell.length_b   1.000
_cell.length_c   1.000
_cell.angle_alpha   90.00
_cell.angle_beta   90.00
_cell.angle_gamma   90.00
#
_symmetry.space_group_name_H-M   'P 1'
#
loop_
_entity.id
_entity.type
_entity.pdbx_description
1 polymer ?
#
loop_
_entity_poly.entity_id
_entity_poly.type
_entity_poly.pdbx_seq_one_letter_code
_entity_poly.pdbx_strand_id
1 'polypeptide(L)'
;MGSTYAEWNQKATLWLQTKMGRRARIGLLAATVVGYPIGSILINGPFVNLTFPRRYSVEPLPGHLPSIADEEYGRFLERESRVPKDAVVSVHIQNNLATSDETVASGSLGVRTGLNLAVPMYSKFSNANEALEFFKNQYQDGFDFMGERVPIRWDSEIAEEFADCYALSDNARRFVFLRDLYAYDGYASLAQRSISWATWTTFSSIFTYWIHNSSRLLSGSAVSFVVAYPLLLGAAWYANKQWHLLYRFMTDIHADAEAARASFEHAEGGKEYYWKMLKRNRIMRDINPSLWDRVTATGDIRGIATPIITRYDHLKDVNEEDDELKGFIMSVVVGLSACALSSILFGSMFVPVKKCQSGNGIFVQWLMSAAILLVGVAVYATQGFPEFEPLAMLGGMFWALGNLTAVPIMNTIGIGMGMLVWGTTNCVAGWAAGRFGLFGINATIPTFPILNYFGLVMVIVGGFLFSQIRPNESQSSSERSPLMVAPDDDLADDLVGGADDSDVVVPRGGAVPTLLGAHRNQKRILAITVSLVAGVFYGVTFVPVIYIQDHPELYPLAPKTGLGLVFSHYMGIFCTASAFMIGYVIVSRNNPFASSRLIGPSLTAGSMWGIAQSSWFVANDNLSQAVSFPIISMVPGVIAALWSVFYFRDISGLRNLRLLSIAVAITLLGAICVGVSK
;
A
#
# COMPACT_ATOMS: atom_id res chain seq x y z
N MET A 1 -4.76 -60.63 24.68
CA MET A 1 -4.91 -59.17 24.84
C MET A 1 -6.03 -58.55 23.98
N GLY A 2 -6.62 -59.24 22.99
CA GLY A 2 -7.62 -58.63 22.08
C GLY A 2 -9.05 -58.47 22.60
N SER A 3 -9.54 -59.31 23.54
CA SER A 3 -10.95 -59.25 23.98
C SER A 3 -11.25 -58.09 24.94
N THR A 4 -10.33 -57.81 25.86
CA THR A 4 -10.49 -56.76 26.89
C THR A 4 -10.48 -55.35 26.30
N TYR A 5 -9.70 -55.11 25.25
CA TYR A 5 -9.64 -53.82 24.56
C TYR A 5 -10.92 -53.52 23.77
N ALA A 6 -11.44 -54.51 23.05
CA ALA A 6 -12.67 -54.37 22.27
C ALA A 6 -13.87 -54.10 23.18
N GLU A 7 -13.96 -54.80 24.31
CA GLU A 7 -15.03 -54.63 25.29
C GLU A 7 -14.98 -53.25 25.97
N TRP A 8 -13.77 -52.77 26.33
CA TRP A 8 -13.59 -51.43 26.87
C TRP A 8 -13.99 -50.34 25.87
N ASN A 9 -13.53 -50.43 24.62
CA ASN A 9 -13.86 -49.45 23.59
C ASN A 9 -15.37 -49.40 23.33
N GLN A 10 -16.06 -50.54 23.34
CA GLN A 10 -17.50 -50.60 23.17
C GLN A 10 -18.25 -49.96 24.34
N LYS A 11 -17.90 -50.27 25.60
CA LYS A 11 -18.50 -49.64 26.79
C LYS A 11 -18.25 -48.13 26.82
N ALA A 12 -17.03 -47.69 26.52
CA ALA A 12 -16.67 -46.28 26.48
C ALA A 12 -17.40 -45.52 25.35
N THR A 13 -17.56 -46.15 24.18
CA THR A 13 -18.29 -45.56 23.05
C THR A 13 -19.77 -45.36 23.40
N LEU A 14 -20.40 -46.37 23.99
CA LEU A 14 -21.79 -46.28 24.47
C LEU A 14 -21.97 -45.17 25.50
N TRP A 15 -21.03 -45.03 26.45
CA TRP A 15 -21.07 -43.95 27.43
C TRP A 15 -20.91 -42.56 26.80
N LEU A 16 -19.99 -42.39 25.84
CA LEU A 16 -19.76 -41.10 25.16
C LEU A 16 -20.97 -40.61 24.35
N GLN A 17 -21.81 -41.53 23.88
CA GLN A 17 -23.05 -41.23 23.17
C GLN A 17 -24.18 -40.75 24.11
N THR A 18 -24.07 -40.98 25.43
CA THR A 18 -25.05 -40.47 26.41
C THR A 18 -25.02 -38.95 26.53
N LYS A 19 -26.09 -38.38 27.11
CA LYS A 19 -26.17 -36.94 27.43
C LYS A 19 -25.04 -36.50 28.37
N MET A 20 -24.64 -37.36 29.32
CA MET A 20 -23.52 -37.08 30.24
C MET A 20 -22.16 -37.16 29.51
N GLY A 21 -21.93 -38.17 28.68
CA GLY A 21 -20.70 -38.29 27.90
C GLY A 21 -20.50 -37.14 26.91
N ARG A 22 -21.59 -36.64 26.29
CA ARG A 22 -21.55 -35.43 25.46
C ARG A 22 -21.18 -34.18 26.27
N ARG A 23 -21.76 -34.00 27.47
CA ARG A 23 -21.41 -32.87 28.36
C ARG A 23 -19.96 -32.94 28.83
N ALA A 24 -19.46 -34.12 29.18
CA ALA A 24 -18.07 -34.30 29.60
C ALA A 24 -17.07 -33.92 28.48
N ARG A 25 -17.34 -34.32 27.23
CA ARG A 25 -16.51 -33.91 26.08
C ARG A 25 -16.51 -32.41 25.86
N ILE A 26 -17.68 -31.78 25.83
CA ILE A 26 -17.80 -30.33 25.65
C ILE A 26 -17.10 -29.60 26.81
N GLY A 27 -17.28 -30.09 28.05
CA GLY A 27 -16.61 -29.54 29.23
C GLY A 27 -15.10 -29.64 29.15
N LEU A 28 -14.54 -30.77 28.71
CA LEU A 28 -13.11 -30.95 28.50
C LEU A 28 -12.57 -29.96 27.45
N LEU A 29 -13.21 -29.89 26.28
CA LEU A 29 -12.79 -28.99 25.20
C LEU A 29 -12.86 -27.52 25.66
N ALA A 30 -13.94 -27.13 26.34
CA ALA A 30 -14.09 -25.79 26.88
C ALA A 30 -13.01 -25.48 27.92
N ALA A 31 -12.73 -26.41 28.85
CA ALA A 31 -11.67 -26.26 29.86
C ALA A 31 -10.29 -26.10 29.21
N THR A 32 -10.00 -26.79 28.12
CA THR A 32 -8.74 -26.66 27.37
C THR A 32 -8.60 -25.27 26.74
N VAL A 33 -9.69 -24.71 26.22
CA VAL A 33 -9.70 -23.36 25.64
C VAL A 33 -9.45 -22.29 26.69
N VAL A 34 -10.13 -22.36 27.84
CA VAL A 34 -10.13 -21.28 28.83
C VAL A 34 -9.11 -21.44 29.97
N GLY A 35 -8.67 -22.68 30.25
CA GLY A 35 -7.85 -22.99 31.43
C GLY A 35 -6.49 -22.29 31.42
N TYR A 36 -5.74 -22.40 30.32
CA TYR A 36 -4.45 -21.73 30.20
C TYR A 36 -4.58 -20.20 30.18
N PRO A 37 -5.49 -19.57 29.39
CA PRO A 37 -5.67 -18.13 29.41
C PRO A 37 -6.00 -17.56 30.80
N ILE A 38 -6.95 -18.19 31.52
CA ILE A 38 -7.33 -17.77 32.87
C ILE A 38 -6.12 -17.84 33.81
N GLY A 39 -5.44 -18.99 33.86
CA GLY A 39 -4.26 -19.16 34.71
C GLY A 39 -3.13 -18.18 34.37
N SER A 40 -2.81 -18.04 33.09
CA SER A 40 -1.75 -17.17 32.60
C SER A 40 -2.01 -15.69 32.90
N ILE A 41 -3.23 -15.19 32.65
CA ILE A 41 -3.60 -13.79 32.90
C ILE A 41 -3.63 -13.50 34.41
N LEU A 42 -4.13 -14.43 35.23
CA LEU A 42 -4.14 -14.25 36.69
C LEU A 42 -2.72 -14.21 37.27
N ILE A 43 -1.86 -15.13 36.85
CA ILE A 43 -0.47 -15.24 37.33
C ILE A 43 0.37 -14.03 36.89
N ASN A 44 0.25 -13.61 35.63
CA ASN A 44 1.07 -12.52 35.08
C ASN A 44 0.44 -11.13 35.22
N GLY A 45 -0.83 -11.05 35.66
CA GLY A 45 -1.53 -9.79 35.92
C GLY A 45 -1.76 -9.58 37.42
N PRO A 46 -2.96 -9.80 37.97
CA PRO A 46 -3.29 -9.47 39.36
C PRO A 46 -2.36 -10.06 40.42
N PHE A 47 -1.80 -11.24 40.18
CA PHE A 47 -0.90 -11.92 41.12
C PHE A 47 0.57 -11.81 40.75
N VAL A 48 0.96 -10.93 39.81
CA VAL A 48 2.35 -10.84 39.33
C VAL A 48 3.34 -10.57 40.46
N ASN A 49 3.02 -9.67 41.39
CA ASN A 49 3.90 -9.33 42.53
C ASN A 49 4.12 -10.51 43.48
N LEU A 50 3.18 -11.46 43.56
CA LEU A 50 3.31 -12.67 44.38
C LEU A 50 3.98 -13.83 43.62
N THR A 51 3.74 -13.92 42.31
CA THR A 51 4.21 -15.06 41.50
C THR A 51 5.58 -14.83 40.89
N PHE A 52 5.97 -13.58 40.62
CA PHE A 52 7.24 -13.25 39.98
C PHE A 52 8.45 -13.62 40.86
N PRO A 53 8.54 -13.22 42.15
CA PRO A 53 9.65 -13.61 43.02
C PRO A 53 9.67 -15.10 43.37
N ARG A 54 8.55 -15.81 43.17
CA ARG A 54 8.49 -17.28 43.34
C ARG A 54 8.97 -18.05 42.12
N ARG A 55 8.86 -17.44 40.93
CA ARG A 55 9.29 -18.04 39.66
C ARG A 55 10.74 -17.73 39.33
N TYR A 56 11.19 -16.54 39.71
CA TYR A 56 12.53 -16.03 39.42
C TYR A 56 13.24 -15.68 40.71
N SER A 57 14.52 -16.06 40.81
CA SER A 57 15.37 -15.70 41.95
C SER A 57 15.88 -14.28 41.75
N VAL A 58 15.28 -13.33 42.47
CA VAL A 58 15.47 -11.89 42.26
C VAL A 58 15.79 -11.15 43.56
N GLU A 59 16.56 -10.07 43.44
CA GLU A 59 16.91 -9.12 44.50
C GLU A 59 16.62 -7.68 44.07
N PRO A 60 16.52 -6.72 45.01
CA PRO A 60 16.47 -5.29 44.68
C PRO A 60 17.71 -4.84 43.90
N LEU A 61 17.56 -3.83 43.04
CA LEU A 61 18.66 -3.27 42.26
C LEU A 61 19.80 -2.75 43.18
N PRO A 62 21.06 -3.20 42.99
CA PRO A 62 22.19 -2.75 43.79
C PRO A 62 22.80 -1.43 43.30
N GLY A 63 23.38 -0.68 44.24
CA GLY A 63 24.33 0.41 43.96
C GLY A 63 23.78 1.54 43.08
N HIS A 64 24.41 1.74 41.92
CA HIS A 64 24.12 2.82 40.96
C HIS A 64 23.00 2.49 39.96
N LEU A 65 22.51 1.25 39.94
CA LEU A 65 21.48 0.83 38.99
C LEU A 65 20.10 1.48 39.19
N PRO A 66 19.63 1.75 40.43
CA PRO A 66 18.34 2.41 40.64
C PRO A 66 18.25 3.78 39.95
N SER A 67 19.30 4.60 40.01
CA SER A 67 19.28 5.92 39.36
C SER A 67 19.21 5.83 37.84
N ILE A 68 19.93 4.88 37.23
CA ILE A 68 19.86 4.65 35.77
C ILE A 68 18.46 4.17 35.37
N ALA A 69 17.88 3.24 36.14
CA ALA A 69 16.54 2.71 35.87
C ALA A 69 15.46 3.79 35.99
N ASP A 70 15.55 4.66 37.01
CA ASP A 70 14.61 5.77 37.23
C ASP A 70 14.73 6.83 36.12
N GLU A 71 15.94 7.15 35.67
CA GLU A 71 16.18 8.06 34.54
C GLU A 71 15.56 7.54 33.24
N GLU A 72 15.80 6.27 32.89
CA GLU A 72 15.25 5.70 31.65
C GLU A 72 13.74 5.46 31.72
N TYR A 73 13.21 5.17 32.90
CA TYR A 73 11.76 5.16 33.12
C TYR A 73 11.15 6.55 32.92
N GLY A 74 11.78 7.61 33.45
CA GLY A 74 11.37 8.99 33.21
C GLY A 74 11.38 9.36 31.73
N ARG A 75 12.45 8.98 31.01
CA ARG A 75 12.59 9.19 29.56
C ARG A 75 11.48 8.47 28.78
N PHE A 76 11.18 7.22 29.15
CA PHE A 76 10.09 6.45 28.55
C PHE A 76 8.74 7.14 28.73
N LEU A 77 8.43 7.60 29.95
CA LEU A 77 7.17 8.32 30.22
C LEU A 77 7.04 9.60 29.38
N GLU A 78 8.13 10.36 29.24
CA GLU A 78 8.14 11.59 28.43
C GLU A 78 7.89 11.30 26.96
N ARG A 79 8.62 10.33 26.37
CA ARG A 79 8.48 9.96 24.96
C ARG A 79 7.10 9.42 24.62
N GLU A 80 6.56 8.56 25.47
CA GLU A 80 5.25 7.93 25.26
C GLU A 80 4.07 8.77 25.77
N SER A 81 4.34 10.00 26.25
CA SER A 81 3.32 10.89 26.84
C SER A 81 2.49 10.22 27.94
N ARG A 82 3.16 9.43 28.79
CA ARG A 82 2.54 8.66 29.89
C ARG A 82 2.76 9.30 31.24
N VAL A 83 1.89 8.93 32.17
CA VAL A 83 2.00 9.30 33.58
C VAL A 83 2.30 8.07 34.43
N PRO A 84 3.03 8.19 35.56
CA PRO A 84 3.49 7.03 36.33
C PRO A 84 2.39 6.05 36.76
N LYS A 85 1.18 6.56 37.02
CA LYS A 85 0.01 5.74 37.38
C LYS A 85 -0.46 4.80 36.26
N ASP A 86 -0.12 5.09 35.01
CA ASP A 86 -0.57 4.36 33.82
C ASP A 86 0.50 3.38 33.30
N ALA A 87 1.73 3.43 33.83
CA ALA A 87 2.83 2.53 33.47
C ALA A 87 3.61 2.09 34.72
N VAL A 88 3.00 1.21 35.52
CA VAL A 88 3.60 0.73 36.77
C VAL A 88 4.68 -0.31 36.45
N VAL A 89 5.91 -0.08 36.92
CA VAL A 89 7.04 -1.01 36.75
C VAL A 89 7.73 -1.30 38.08
N SER A 90 8.23 -2.52 38.25
CA SER A 90 9.06 -2.94 39.38
C SER A 90 10.30 -3.65 38.84
N VAL A 91 11.45 -3.04 39.06
CA VAL A 91 12.72 -3.46 38.49
C VAL A 91 13.57 -4.14 39.57
N HIS A 92 14.08 -5.31 39.24
CA HIS A 92 14.90 -6.14 40.11
C HIS A 92 16.18 -6.57 39.36
N ILE A 93 17.07 -7.27 40.05
CA ILE A 93 18.21 -7.98 39.45
C ILE A 93 18.07 -9.49 39.71
N GLN A 94 18.55 -10.31 38.78
CA GLN A 94 18.63 -11.76 38.99
C GLN A 94 19.79 -12.13 39.92
N ASN A 95 19.62 -13.16 40.75
CA ASN A 95 20.61 -13.56 41.75
C ASN A 95 21.69 -14.52 41.22
N ASN A 96 21.42 -15.21 40.12
CA ASN A 96 22.34 -16.16 39.51
C ASN A 96 22.26 -16.09 37.99
N LEU A 97 23.28 -16.65 37.34
CA LEU A 97 23.37 -16.81 35.89
C LEU A 97 22.72 -18.13 35.40
N ALA A 98 22.36 -19.02 36.34
CA ALA A 98 21.85 -20.35 35.99
C ALA A 98 20.44 -20.32 35.39
N THR A 99 19.61 -19.33 35.73
CA THR A 99 18.24 -19.22 35.23
C THR A 99 18.12 -18.55 33.87
N SER A 100 18.86 -17.46 33.64
CA SER A 100 18.86 -16.73 32.37
C SER A 100 20.02 -15.74 32.30
N ASP A 101 20.62 -15.62 31.12
CA ASP A 101 21.61 -14.61 30.79
C ASP A 101 20.99 -13.32 30.20
N GLU A 102 19.66 -13.22 30.15
CA GLU A 102 18.90 -12.06 29.65
C GLU A 102 17.87 -11.61 30.69
N THR A 103 17.27 -10.41 30.51
CA THR A 103 16.18 -9.92 31.36
C THR A 103 15.02 -10.91 31.35
N VAL A 104 14.54 -11.26 32.55
CA VAL A 104 13.28 -11.99 32.72
C VAL A 104 12.17 -11.03 33.17
N ALA A 105 10.98 -11.19 32.61
CA ALA A 105 9.87 -10.27 32.90
C ALA A 105 8.50 -10.96 32.88
N SER A 106 7.55 -10.37 33.60
CA SER A 106 6.14 -10.77 33.62
C SER A 106 5.24 -9.57 33.90
N GLY A 107 4.10 -9.54 33.23
CA GLY A 107 3.19 -8.40 33.27
C GLY A 107 3.31 -7.53 32.02
N SER A 108 2.79 -6.31 32.13
CA SER A 108 2.69 -5.36 31.01
C SER A 108 2.54 -3.95 31.58
N LEU A 109 3.13 -2.96 30.91
CA LEU A 109 2.92 -1.55 31.29
C LEU A 109 1.52 -1.07 30.89
N GLY A 110 0.88 -1.71 29.90
CA GLY A 110 -0.47 -1.38 29.44
C GLY A 110 -1.60 -1.84 30.37
N VAL A 111 -1.28 -2.37 31.56
CA VAL A 111 -2.27 -2.77 32.57
C VAL A 111 -1.90 -2.26 33.95
N ARG A 112 -2.92 -2.01 34.79
CA ARG A 112 -2.72 -1.47 36.15
C ARG A 112 -1.93 -2.35 37.10
N THR A 113 -1.86 -3.66 36.83
CA THR A 113 -1.08 -4.59 37.65
C THR A 113 0.42 -4.43 37.42
N GLY A 114 0.81 -3.74 36.35
CA GLY A 114 2.18 -3.37 36.06
C GLY A 114 3.04 -4.49 35.49
N LEU A 115 4.30 -4.13 35.29
CA LEU A 115 5.38 -4.97 34.79
C LEU A 115 6.37 -5.24 35.93
N ASN A 116 6.69 -6.50 36.16
CA ASN A 116 7.85 -6.90 36.96
C ASN A 116 8.93 -7.41 36.02
N LEU A 117 10.13 -6.85 36.11
CA LEU A 117 11.29 -7.30 35.34
C LEU A 117 12.51 -7.44 36.24
N ALA A 118 13.41 -8.34 35.86
CA ALA A 118 14.69 -8.56 36.52
C ALA A 118 15.80 -8.62 35.49
N VAL A 119 16.67 -7.60 35.51
CA VAL A 119 17.82 -7.52 34.60
C VAL A 119 18.85 -8.61 34.94
N PRO A 120 19.76 -8.96 34.00
CA PRO A 120 20.77 -9.97 34.25
C PRO A 120 21.64 -9.66 35.47
N MET A 121 22.08 -10.70 36.18
CA MET A 121 22.91 -10.57 37.40
C MET A 121 24.17 -9.75 37.16
N TYR A 122 24.77 -9.91 35.99
CA TYR A 122 26.02 -9.25 35.62
C TYR A 122 25.89 -7.74 35.38
N SER A 123 24.67 -7.21 35.26
CA SER A 123 24.46 -5.76 35.16
C SER A 123 25.01 -4.98 36.37
N LYS A 124 25.23 -5.65 37.50
CA LYS A 124 25.81 -5.06 38.73
C LYS A 124 27.31 -4.77 38.64
N PHE A 125 28.05 -5.50 37.79
CA PHE A 125 29.51 -5.36 37.74
C PHE A 125 29.87 -4.01 37.13
N SER A 126 30.69 -3.24 37.83
CA SER A 126 31.10 -1.90 37.39
C SER A 126 32.23 -1.96 36.36
N ASN A 127 33.07 -3.00 36.42
CA ASN A 127 34.21 -3.19 35.53
C ASN A 127 34.59 -4.68 35.38
N ALA A 128 35.45 -4.97 34.41
CA ALA A 128 35.88 -6.32 34.08
C ALA A 128 36.62 -7.02 35.23
N ASN A 129 37.37 -6.28 36.05
CA ASN A 129 38.12 -6.84 37.18
C ASN A 129 37.18 -7.37 38.27
N GLU A 130 36.12 -6.63 38.59
CA GLU A 130 35.08 -7.05 39.53
C GLU A 130 34.37 -8.33 39.04
N ALA A 131 34.03 -8.37 37.74
CA ALA A 131 33.45 -9.56 37.12
C ALA A 131 34.42 -10.75 37.18
N LEU A 132 35.70 -10.55 36.88
CA LEU A 132 36.73 -11.59 36.89
C LEU A 132 36.93 -12.16 38.30
N GLU A 133 37.05 -11.30 39.32
CA GLU A 133 37.20 -11.74 40.71
C GLU A 133 35.97 -12.52 41.20
N PHE A 134 34.77 -12.06 40.84
CA PHE A 134 33.54 -12.79 41.14
C PHE A 134 33.54 -14.19 40.51
N PHE A 135 33.88 -14.29 39.23
CA PHE A 135 33.89 -15.58 38.55
C PHE A 135 34.97 -16.51 39.08
N LYS A 136 36.18 -15.98 39.36
CA LYS A 136 37.28 -16.75 39.97
C LYS A 136 36.89 -17.33 41.34
N ASN A 137 36.15 -16.56 42.14
CA ASN A 137 35.73 -17.01 43.47
C ASN A 137 34.57 -18.01 43.42
N GLN A 138 33.58 -17.80 42.56
CA GLN A 138 32.35 -18.60 42.55
C GLN A 138 32.38 -19.80 41.59
N TYR A 139 33.22 -19.78 40.55
CA TYR A 139 33.25 -20.76 39.46
C TYR A 139 34.64 -21.39 39.26
N GLN A 140 35.35 -21.70 40.36
CA GLN A 140 36.73 -22.22 40.35
C GLN A 140 36.93 -23.39 39.37
N ASP A 141 35.99 -24.33 39.31
CA ASP A 141 36.06 -25.54 38.49
C ASP A 141 35.42 -25.39 37.09
N GLY A 142 35.28 -24.16 36.59
CA GLY A 142 34.64 -23.85 35.29
C GLY A 142 33.24 -23.25 35.40
N PHE A 143 32.70 -22.84 34.27
CA PHE A 143 31.47 -22.07 34.17
C PHE A 143 30.34 -22.89 33.52
N ASP A 144 29.14 -22.83 34.10
CA ASP A 144 27.99 -23.55 33.56
C ASP A 144 27.35 -22.75 32.42
N PHE A 145 27.38 -23.28 31.21
CA PHE A 145 26.81 -22.64 30.03
C PHE A 145 25.96 -23.64 29.23
N MET A 146 24.67 -23.32 29.05
CA MET A 146 23.70 -24.17 28.34
C MET A 146 23.61 -25.63 28.83
N GLY A 147 23.87 -25.87 30.11
CA GLY A 147 23.85 -27.21 30.72
C GLY A 147 25.16 -28.00 30.61
N GLU A 148 26.22 -27.39 30.07
CA GLU A 148 27.58 -27.95 30.06
C GLU A 148 28.47 -27.19 31.03
N ARG A 149 29.38 -27.91 31.70
CA ARG A 149 30.46 -27.31 32.48
C ARG A 149 31.63 -26.98 31.56
N VAL A 150 31.84 -25.70 31.26
CA VAL A 150 32.94 -25.23 30.40
C VAL A 150 34.18 -24.94 31.26
N PRO A 151 35.31 -25.63 31.03
CA PRO A 151 36.51 -25.43 31.85
C PRO A 151 37.21 -24.10 31.48
N ILE A 152 37.20 -23.14 32.39
CA ILE A 152 37.89 -21.85 32.21
C ILE A 152 39.09 -21.79 33.14
N ARG A 153 40.27 -21.44 32.58
CA ARG A 153 41.45 -21.13 33.38
C ARG A 153 41.40 -19.65 33.76
N TRP A 154 41.02 -19.35 34.99
CA TRP A 154 40.79 -17.98 35.47
C TRP A 154 42.01 -17.05 35.46
N ASP A 155 43.22 -17.60 35.35
CA ASP A 155 44.47 -16.82 35.24
C ASP A 155 44.92 -16.61 33.77
N SER A 156 44.03 -16.76 32.78
CA SER A 156 44.35 -16.64 31.35
C SER A 156 43.72 -15.41 30.70
N GLU A 157 44.31 -14.93 29.60
CA GLU A 157 43.75 -13.83 28.78
C GLU A 157 42.31 -14.09 28.34
N ILE A 158 41.97 -15.36 28.06
CA ILE A 158 40.60 -15.76 27.70
C ILE A 158 39.61 -15.50 28.84
N ALA A 159 40.04 -15.66 30.10
CA ALA A 159 39.20 -15.37 31.26
C ALA A 159 38.99 -13.87 31.46
N GLU A 160 40.00 -13.04 31.19
CA GLU A 160 39.88 -11.58 31.19
C GLU A 160 38.91 -11.11 30.11
N GLU A 161 39.06 -11.60 28.87
CA GLU A 161 38.13 -11.30 27.77
C GLU A 161 36.70 -11.78 28.04
N PHE A 162 36.57 -12.95 28.68
CA PHE A 162 35.27 -13.48 29.08
C PHE A 162 34.61 -12.60 30.15
N ALA A 163 35.36 -12.19 31.17
CA ALA A 163 34.87 -11.32 32.23
C ALA A 163 34.48 -9.92 31.71
N ASP A 164 35.23 -9.36 30.75
CA ASP A 164 34.90 -8.10 30.09
C ASP A 164 33.53 -8.15 29.39
N CYS A 165 33.14 -9.29 28.82
CA CYS A 165 31.82 -9.46 28.21
C CYS A 165 30.65 -9.35 29.21
N TYR A 166 30.91 -9.44 30.52
CA TYR A 166 29.91 -9.28 31.58
C TYR A 166 29.93 -7.90 32.24
N ALA A 167 30.94 -7.08 31.98
CA ALA A 167 31.04 -5.73 32.50
C ALA A 167 30.44 -4.74 31.50
N LEU A 168 29.19 -4.33 31.69
CA LEU A 168 28.50 -3.39 30.79
C LEU A 168 28.93 -1.93 31.04
N SER A 169 28.95 -1.09 29.99
CA SER A 169 28.97 0.37 30.17
C SER A 169 27.62 0.91 30.66
N ASP A 170 27.60 2.14 31.13
CA ASP A 170 26.34 2.83 31.48
C ASP A 170 25.43 3.00 30.26
N ASN A 171 25.99 3.22 29.07
CA ASN A 171 25.26 3.28 27.82
C ASN A 171 24.52 1.96 27.54
N ALA A 172 25.20 0.83 27.72
CA ALA A 172 24.60 -0.49 27.56
C ALA A 172 23.51 -0.77 28.62
N ARG A 173 23.72 -0.35 29.88
CA ARG A 173 22.70 -0.45 30.93
C ARG A 173 21.46 0.38 30.60
N ARG A 174 21.64 1.63 30.16
CA ARG A 174 20.55 2.54 29.73
C ARG A 174 19.73 1.91 28.60
N PHE A 175 20.41 1.41 27.57
CA PHE A 175 19.76 0.69 26.47
C PHE A 175 18.93 -0.49 26.97
N VAL A 176 19.48 -1.34 27.84
CA VAL A 176 18.77 -2.52 28.38
C VAL A 176 17.50 -2.11 29.13
N PHE A 177 17.58 -1.13 30.03
CA PHE A 177 16.41 -0.66 30.78
C PHE A 177 15.33 -0.10 29.86
N LEU A 178 15.70 0.76 28.91
CA LEU A 178 14.73 1.39 28.03
C LEU A 178 14.09 0.38 27.05
N ARG A 179 14.90 -0.52 26.49
CA ARG A 179 14.43 -1.63 25.64
C ARG A 179 13.42 -2.51 26.38
N ASP A 180 13.70 -2.85 27.63
CA ASP A 180 12.82 -3.73 28.40
C ASP A 180 11.45 -3.09 28.68
N LEU A 181 11.38 -1.76 28.78
CA LEU A 181 10.11 -1.04 28.87
C LEU A 181 9.31 -1.15 27.56
N TYR A 182 9.94 -0.86 26.41
CA TYR A 182 9.28 -0.99 25.10
C TYR A 182 8.85 -2.43 24.78
N ALA A 183 9.66 -3.43 25.15
CA ALA A 183 9.35 -4.84 24.91
C ALA A 183 8.08 -5.33 25.65
N TYR A 184 7.67 -4.63 26.70
CA TYR A 184 6.52 -4.98 27.54
C TYR A 184 5.45 -3.90 27.62
N ASP A 185 5.53 -2.89 26.75
CA ASP A 185 4.69 -1.71 26.82
C ASP A 185 3.20 -2.03 26.62
N GLY A 186 2.84 -2.68 25.51
CA GLY A 186 1.45 -2.96 25.17
C GLY A 186 0.82 -4.11 25.96
N TYR A 187 -0.52 -4.13 26.06
CA TYR A 187 -1.29 -5.23 26.68
C TYR A 187 -1.02 -6.61 26.04
N ALA A 188 -0.51 -6.61 24.80
CA ALA A 188 -0.11 -7.82 24.09
C ALA A 188 0.95 -8.63 24.86
N SER A 189 1.85 -7.97 25.61
CA SER A 189 2.88 -8.69 26.38
C SER A 189 2.28 -9.58 27.47
N LEU A 190 1.12 -9.20 28.02
CA LEU A 190 0.34 -9.99 28.96
C LEU A 190 -0.54 -11.04 28.26
N ALA A 191 -1.29 -10.62 27.24
CA ALA A 191 -2.43 -11.38 26.74
C ALA A 191 -2.16 -12.19 25.46
N GLN A 192 -1.16 -11.85 24.66
CA GLN A 192 -1.00 -12.39 23.29
C GLN A 192 -0.88 -13.92 23.26
N ARG A 193 -0.09 -14.49 24.17
CA ARG A 193 0.07 -15.96 24.26
C ARG A 193 -1.22 -16.65 24.72
N SER A 194 -2.00 -16.00 25.58
CA SER A 194 -3.30 -16.48 26.05
C SER A 194 -4.35 -16.43 24.93
N ILE A 195 -4.39 -15.32 24.18
CA ILE A 195 -5.29 -15.13 23.03
C ILE A 195 -4.97 -16.15 21.93
N SER A 196 -3.69 -16.31 21.60
CA SER A 196 -3.23 -17.30 20.61
C SER A 196 -3.59 -18.72 21.03
N TRP A 197 -3.35 -19.09 22.31
CA TRP A 197 -3.76 -20.40 22.83
C TRP A 197 -5.26 -20.64 22.69
N ALA A 198 -6.09 -19.70 23.14
CA ALA A 198 -7.55 -19.81 23.04
C ALA A 198 -8.00 -19.99 21.59
N THR A 199 -7.35 -19.28 20.66
CA THR A 199 -7.66 -19.35 19.22
C THR A 199 -7.34 -20.73 18.66
N TRP A 200 -6.11 -21.20 18.79
CA TRP A 200 -5.67 -22.48 18.25
C TRP A 200 -6.40 -23.67 18.89
N THR A 201 -6.65 -23.62 20.20
CA THR A 201 -7.40 -24.67 20.91
C THR A 201 -8.90 -24.64 20.59
N THR A 202 -9.49 -23.49 20.23
CA THR A 202 -10.87 -23.43 19.75
C THR A 202 -10.99 -24.12 18.40
N PHE A 203 -10.11 -23.81 17.43
CA PHE A 203 -10.09 -24.50 16.14
C PHE A 203 -9.87 -26.00 16.33
N SER A 204 -8.85 -26.39 17.09
CA SER A 204 -8.54 -27.78 17.42
C SER A 204 -9.74 -28.51 18.06
N SER A 205 -10.46 -27.85 18.97
CA SER A 205 -11.66 -28.39 19.61
C SER A 205 -12.81 -28.60 18.62
N ILE A 206 -13.05 -27.65 17.72
CA ILE A 206 -14.07 -27.75 16.65
C ILE A 206 -13.73 -28.91 15.72
N PHE A 207 -12.47 -29.00 15.26
CA PHE A 207 -12.01 -30.09 14.39
C PHE A 207 -12.05 -31.44 15.10
N THR A 208 -11.69 -31.50 16.38
CA THR A 208 -11.79 -32.73 17.20
C THR A 208 -13.24 -33.20 17.25
N TYR A 209 -14.18 -32.29 17.51
CA TYR A 209 -15.60 -32.59 17.54
C TYR A 209 -16.13 -33.02 16.16
N TRP A 210 -15.72 -32.32 15.09
CA TRP A 210 -16.15 -32.61 13.73
C TRP A 210 -15.61 -33.94 13.19
N ILE A 211 -14.31 -34.22 13.35
CA ILE A 211 -13.67 -35.47 12.92
C ILE A 211 -14.28 -36.66 13.68
N HIS A 212 -14.48 -36.50 14.99
CA HIS A 212 -15.11 -37.52 15.82
C HIS A 212 -16.54 -37.85 15.36
N ASN A 213 -17.34 -36.85 14.99
CA ASN A 213 -18.74 -37.06 14.59
C ASN A 213 -18.96 -37.38 13.10
N SER A 214 -18.08 -36.93 12.20
CA SER A 214 -18.35 -36.94 10.74
C SER A 214 -17.53 -37.97 9.96
N SER A 215 -16.45 -38.52 10.53
CA SER A 215 -15.58 -39.42 9.78
C SER A 215 -16.16 -40.84 9.66
N ARG A 216 -16.35 -41.29 8.41
CA ARG A 216 -16.80 -42.66 8.09
C ARG A 216 -15.82 -43.75 8.55
N LEU A 217 -14.54 -43.40 8.75
CA LEU A 217 -13.48 -44.30 9.21
C LEU A 217 -13.48 -44.56 10.72
N LEU A 218 -14.06 -43.67 11.54
CA LEU A 218 -13.91 -43.72 13.00
C LEU A 218 -15.24 -43.71 13.79
N SER A 219 -16.37 -43.57 13.09
CA SER A 219 -17.74 -43.91 13.53
C SER A 219 -18.13 -43.47 14.94
N GLY A 220 -17.64 -42.31 15.42
CA GLY A 220 -17.96 -41.79 16.76
C GLY A 220 -17.49 -42.67 17.92
N SER A 221 -16.50 -43.55 17.71
CA SER A 221 -15.96 -44.44 18.74
C SER A 221 -15.17 -43.68 19.81
N ALA A 222 -15.04 -44.24 21.02
CA ALA A 222 -14.23 -43.64 22.08
C ALA A 222 -12.76 -43.50 21.69
N VAL A 223 -12.22 -44.50 21.00
CA VAL A 223 -10.85 -44.48 20.44
C VAL A 223 -10.66 -43.29 19.49
N SER A 224 -11.66 -42.96 18.67
CA SER A 224 -11.55 -41.82 17.75
C SER A 224 -11.38 -40.48 18.47
N PHE A 225 -12.05 -40.28 19.60
CA PHE A 225 -11.91 -39.07 20.40
C PHE A 225 -10.55 -39.05 21.12
N VAL A 226 -10.13 -40.18 21.69
CA VAL A 226 -8.85 -40.33 22.42
C VAL A 226 -7.64 -40.16 21.51
N VAL A 227 -7.76 -40.46 20.20
CA VAL A 227 -6.69 -40.24 19.22
C VAL A 227 -6.75 -38.83 18.63
N ALA A 228 -7.94 -38.36 18.22
CA ALA A 228 -8.08 -37.07 17.57
C ALA A 228 -7.73 -35.90 18.51
N TYR A 229 -8.15 -35.97 19.78
CA TYR A 229 -7.96 -34.88 20.72
C TYR A 229 -6.48 -34.57 21.02
N PRO A 230 -5.62 -35.53 21.43
CA PRO A 230 -4.20 -35.24 21.68
C PRO A 230 -3.44 -34.81 20.41
N LEU A 231 -3.78 -35.39 19.25
CA LEU A 231 -3.14 -35.03 17.98
C LEU A 231 -3.42 -33.56 17.62
N LEU A 232 -4.70 -33.17 17.64
CA LEU A 232 -5.09 -31.80 17.31
C LEU A 232 -4.67 -30.81 18.41
N LEU A 233 -4.63 -31.24 19.68
CA LEU A 233 -4.10 -30.42 20.77
C LEU A 233 -2.58 -30.20 20.61
N GLY A 234 -1.84 -31.23 20.19
CA GLY A 234 -0.42 -31.13 19.86
C GLY A 234 -0.16 -30.15 18.72
N ALA A 235 -0.98 -30.19 17.67
CA ALA A 235 -0.95 -29.23 16.57
C ALA A 235 -1.24 -27.79 17.06
N ALA A 236 -2.26 -27.61 17.91
CA ALA A 236 -2.59 -26.31 18.50
C ALA A 236 -1.47 -25.77 19.40
N TRP A 237 -0.85 -26.64 20.21
CA TRP A 237 0.29 -26.27 21.03
C TRP A 237 1.49 -25.84 20.17
N TYR A 238 1.80 -26.57 19.10
CA TYR A 238 2.87 -26.22 18.18
C TYR A 238 2.58 -24.87 17.49
N ALA A 239 1.38 -24.67 16.97
CA ALA A 239 0.97 -23.41 16.33
C ALA A 239 1.04 -22.22 17.31
N ASN A 240 0.58 -22.39 18.55
CA ASN A 240 0.70 -21.38 19.60
C ASN A 240 2.18 -21.09 19.95
N LYS A 241 3.04 -22.11 19.97
CA LYS A 241 4.49 -21.93 20.19
C LYS A 241 5.11 -21.11 19.06
N GLN A 242 4.84 -21.45 17.80
CA GLN A 242 5.37 -20.70 16.65
C GLN A 242 4.86 -19.26 16.61
N TRP A 243 3.57 -19.05 16.89
CA TRP A 243 3.00 -17.71 17.01
C TRP A 243 3.67 -16.89 18.11
N HIS A 244 3.98 -17.50 19.25
CA HIS A 244 4.68 -16.82 20.34
C HIS A 244 6.11 -16.46 19.97
N LEU A 245 6.83 -17.32 19.23
CA LEU A 245 8.17 -17.02 18.73
C LEU A 245 8.15 -15.85 17.75
N LEU A 246 7.20 -15.83 16.79
CA LEU A 246 7.03 -14.72 15.86
C LEU A 246 6.69 -13.41 16.58
N TYR A 247 5.77 -13.46 17.54
CA TYR A 247 5.44 -12.28 18.35
C TYR A 247 6.65 -11.75 19.12
N ARG A 248 7.46 -12.63 19.72
CA ARG A 248 8.70 -12.25 20.41
C ARG A 248 9.70 -11.63 19.46
N PHE A 249 9.93 -12.25 18.30
CA PHE A 249 10.77 -11.69 17.25
C PHE A 249 10.38 -10.25 16.89
N MET A 250 9.11 -10.02 16.55
CA MET A 250 8.65 -8.67 16.18
C MET A 250 8.76 -7.67 17.33
N THR A 251 8.47 -8.11 18.57
CA THR A 251 8.49 -7.23 19.74
C THR A 251 9.92 -6.88 20.14
N ASP A 252 10.84 -7.83 20.12
CA ASP A 252 12.24 -7.64 20.48
C ASP A 252 12.93 -6.68 19.50
N ILE A 253 12.71 -6.85 18.19
CA ILE A 253 13.25 -5.97 17.15
C ILE A 253 12.67 -4.55 17.27
N HIS A 254 11.36 -4.42 17.51
CA HIS A 254 10.74 -3.11 17.73
C HIS A 254 11.30 -2.42 18.98
N ALA A 255 11.42 -3.14 20.09
CA ALA A 255 11.93 -2.60 21.35
C ALA A 255 13.39 -2.17 21.25
N ASP A 256 14.22 -2.96 20.55
CA ASP A 256 15.62 -2.62 20.26
C ASP A 256 15.71 -1.33 19.43
N ALA A 257 14.89 -1.22 18.38
CA ALA A 257 14.86 -0.05 17.51
C ALA A 257 14.42 1.22 18.27
N GLU A 258 13.35 1.15 19.06
CA GLU A 258 12.85 2.31 19.81
C GLU A 258 13.81 2.74 20.92
N ALA A 259 14.45 1.79 21.60
CA ALA A 259 15.49 2.11 22.58
C ALA A 259 16.72 2.74 21.91
N ALA A 260 17.18 2.21 20.78
CA ALA A 260 18.32 2.78 20.05
C ALA A 260 18.05 4.18 19.48
N ARG A 261 16.80 4.45 19.08
CA ARG A 261 16.31 5.78 18.66
C ARG A 261 16.22 6.80 19.81
N ALA A 262 16.51 6.40 21.04
CA ALA A 262 16.44 7.28 22.20
C ALA A 262 17.54 8.34 22.22
N SER A 263 18.78 7.93 21.97
CA SER A 263 19.92 8.82 21.79
C SER A 263 21.08 8.05 21.14
N PHE A 264 22.11 8.78 20.71
CA PHE A 264 23.35 8.17 20.22
C PHE A 264 23.97 7.20 21.25
N GLU A 265 23.95 7.56 22.53
CA GLU A 265 24.44 6.73 23.63
C GLU A 265 23.68 5.40 23.74
N HIS A 266 22.36 5.40 23.50
CA HIS A 266 21.57 4.17 23.52
C HIS A 266 21.89 3.26 22.34
N ALA A 267 22.09 3.83 21.15
CA ALA A 267 22.48 3.07 19.97
C ALA A 267 23.87 2.42 20.15
N GLU A 268 24.83 3.15 20.72
CA GLU A 268 26.15 2.63 21.07
C GLU A 268 26.06 1.54 22.15
N GLY A 269 25.28 1.80 23.20
CA GLY A 269 25.04 0.85 24.29
C GLY A 269 24.40 -0.46 23.83
N GLY A 270 23.43 -0.40 22.91
CA GLY A 270 22.81 -1.58 22.32
C GLY A 270 23.79 -2.42 21.49
N LYS A 271 24.66 -1.76 20.73
CA LYS A 271 25.72 -2.45 19.97
C LYS A 271 26.73 -3.12 20.88
N GLU A 272 27.18 -2.44 21.94
CA GLU A 272 28.05 -3.04 22.95
C GLU A 272 27.39 -4.26 23.58
N TYR A 273 26.13 -4.15 24.01
CA TYR A 273 25.41 -5.20 24.70
C TYR A 273 25.32 -6.48 23.86
N TYR A 274 24.81 -6.41 22.62
CA TYR A 274 24.71 -7.61 21.78
C TYR A 274 26.06 -8.11 21.29
N TRP A 275 27.03 -7.24 21.04
CA TRP A 275 28.38 -7.66 20.68
C TRP A 275 29.05 -8.45 21.82
N LYS A 276 28.91 -8.00 23.08
CA LYS A 276 29.45 -8.72 24.25
C LYS A 276 28.77 -10.08 24.43
N MET A 277 27.46 -10.18 24.20
CA MET A 277 26.76 -11.47 24.20
C MET A 277 27.30 -12.43 23.13
N LEU A 278 27.46 -11.96 21.88
CA LEU A 278 28.01 -12.75 20.78
C LEU A 278 29.47 -13.16 21.05
N LYS A 279 30.29 -12.26 21.61
CA LYS A 279 31.69 -12.54 21.95
C LYS A 279 31.80 -13.60 23.04
N ARG A 280 31.06 -13.45 24.14
CA ARG A 280 30.99 -14.45 25.22
C ARG A 280 30.61 -15.83 24.70
N ASN A 281 29.57 -15.91 23.88
CA ASN A 281 29.06 -17.18 23.38
C ASN A 281 30.08 -17.86 22.44
N ARG A 282 30.85 -17.08 21.66
CA ARG A 282 31.98 -17.59 20.86
C ARG A 282 33.09 -18.16 21.74
N ILE A 283 33.50 -17.43 22.78
CA ILE A 283 34.51 -17.90 23.73
C ILE A 283 34.09 -19.25 24.33
N MET A 284 32.85 -19.38 24.78
CA MET A 284 32.31 -20.64 25.30
C MET A 284 32.38 -21.78 24.29
N ARG A 285 31.95 -21.51 23.06
CA ARG A 285 31.95 -22.45 21.94
C ARG A 285 33.37 -22.91 21.54
N ASP A 286 34.35 -22.01 21.63
CA ASP A 286 35.73 -22.29 21.25
C ASP A 286 36.45 -23.11 22.32
N ILE A 287 36.09 -22.94 23.60
CA ILE A 287 36.61 -23.75 24.72
C ILE A 287 36.00 -25.16 24.72
N ASN A 288 34.69 -25.29 24.49
CA ASN A 288 33.98 -26.56 24.59
C ASN A 288 33.31 -26.97 23.26
N PRO A 289 33.89 -27.92 22.50
CA PRO A 289 33.35 -28.41 21.24
C PRO A 289 31.91 -28.97 21.30
N SER A 290 31.44 -29.43 22.46
CA SER A 290 30.06 -29.90 22.64
C SER A 290 28.99 -28.82 22.42
N LEU A 291 29.40 -27.55 22.31
CA LEU A 291 28.53 -26.42 22.04
C LEU A 291 28.38 -26.11 20.54
N TRP A 292 29.14 -26.75 19.64
CA TRP A 292 29.08 -26.44 18.19
C TRP A 292 27.69 -26.63 17.56
N ASP A 293 26.90 -27.56 18.09
CA ASP A 293 25.53 -27.80 17.59
C ASP A 293 24.51 -26.81 18.16
N ARG A 294 24.84 -26.13 19.27
CA ARG A 294 23.96 -25.19 19.99
C ARG A 294 24.29 -23.73 19.73
N VAL A 295 25.55 -23.41 19.46
CA VAL A 295 26.04 -22.04 19.24
C VAL A 295 26.68 -21.95 17.86
N THR A 296 26.28 -20.93 17.08
CA THR A 296 26.85 -20.68 15.75
C THR A 296 28.27 -20.12 15.85
N ALA A 297 29.01 -20.13 14.74
CA ALA A 297 30.34 -19.51 14.68
C ALA A 297 30.32 -17.99 14.94
N THR A 298 29.18 -17.32 14.69
CA THR A 298 29.00 -15.89 15.00
C THR A 298 28.70 -15.62 16.47
N GLY A 299 28.45 -16.66 17.29
CA GLY A 299 28.09 -16.52 18.71
C GLY A 299 26.61 -16.51 19.00
N ASP A 300 25.78 -16.82 18.00
CA ASP A 300 24.32 -16.85 18.17
C ASP A 300 23.85 -18.20 18.70
N ILE A 301 22.79 -18.21 19.51
CA ILE A 301 22.26 -19.43 20.13
C ILE A 301 21.16 -20.01 19.25
N ARG A 302 21.29 -21.26 18.83
CA ARG A 302 20.28 -21.92 17.99
C ARG A 302 19.00 -22.17 18.76
N GLY A 303 17.87 -21.77 18.17
CA GLY A 303 16.53 -22.04 18.70
C GLY A 303 15.98 -20.99 19.67
N ILE A 304 16.68 -19.86 19.87
CA ILE A 304 16.09 -18.68 20.52
C ILE A 304 15.06 -18.02 19.59
N ALA A 305 14.14 -17.24 20.15
CA ALA A 305 13.08 -16.59 19.37
C ALA A 305 13.63 -15.54 18.39
N THR A 306 14.62 -14.77 18.85
CA THR A 306 15.19 -13.63 18.13
C THR A 306 16.71 -13.78 18.12
N PRO A 307 17.34 -14.15 16.99
CA PRO A 307 18.79 -14.25 16.85
C PRO A 307 19.52 -12.99 17.35
N ILE A 308 20.56 -13.16 18.17
CA ILE A 308 21.32 -12.03 18.74
C ILE A 308 21.99 -11.23 17.63
N ILE A 309 22.49 -11.91 16.59
CA ILE A 309 23.10 -11.27 15.42
C ILE A 309 22.10 -10.40 14.66
N THR A 310 20.86 -10.87 14.49
CA THR A 310 19.80 -10.09 13.84
C THR A 310 19.48 -8.84 14.65
N ARG A 311 19.38 -8.95 15.98
CA ARG A 311 19.21 -7.78 16.88
C ARG A 311 20.37 -6.79 16.74
N TYR A 312 21.60 -7.28 16.72
CA TYR A 312 22.80 -6.44 16.52
C TYR A 312 22.83 -5.73 15.16
N ASP A 313 22.51 -6.44 14.07
CA ASP A 313 22.53 -5.87 12.71
C ASP A 313 21.41 -4.84 12.53
N HIS A 314 20.21 -5.07 13.06
CA HIS A 314 19.11 -4.09 12.99
C HIS A 314 19.32 -2.83 13.84
N LEU A 315 20.29 -2.82 14.76
CA LEU A 315 20.72 -1.59 15.44
C LEU A 315 21.53 -0.64 14.53
N LYS A 316 21.84 -1.02 13.28
CA LYS A 316 22.67 -0.20 12.37
C LYS A 316 21.90 0.76 11.45
N ASP A 317 20.68 0.48 10.98
CA ASP A 317 20.12 1.18 9.81
C ASP A 317 18.70 1.75 9.98
N VAL A 318 18.40 2.37 11.11
CA VAL A 318 17.10 3.01 11.33
C VAL A 318 16.86 4.24 10.42
N ASN A 319 17.92 4.95 10.02
CA ASN A 319 17.77 6.19 9.23
C ASN A 319 17.58 5.91 7.72
N GLU A 320 18.16 4.83 7.18
CA GLU A 320 18.08 4.53 5.75
C GLU A 320 16.70 3.96 5.37
N GLU A 321 16.12 3.05 6.16
CA GLU A 321 14.78 2.51 5.90
C GLU A 321 13.67 3.57 6.06
N ASP A 322 13.78 4.48 7.02
CA ASP A 322 12.83 5.59 7.20
C ASP A 322 12.95 6.63 6.08
N ASP A 323 14.15 6.89 5.56
CA ASP A 323 14.35 7.83 4.44
C ASP A 323 13.91 7.21 3.10
N GLU A 324 14.11 5.91 2.89
CA GLU A 324 13.53 5.18 1.76
C GLU A 324 12.00 5.14 1.82
N LEU A 325 11.42 4.87 3.00
CA LEU A 325 9.98 4.88 3.20
C LEU A 325 9.39 6.28 3.02
N LYS A 326 10.03 7.33 3.55
CA LYS A 326 9.64 8.73 3.31
C LYS A 326 9.74 9.08 1.83
N GLY A 327 10.80 8.66 1.15
CA GLY A 327 10.98 8.85 -0.29
C GLY A 327 9.85 8.18 -1.10
N PHE A 328 9.52 6.94 -0.74
CA PHE A 328 8.41 6.20 -1.35
C PHE A 328 7.05 6.87 -1.09
N ILE A 329 6.74 7.22 0.16
CA ILE A 329 5.49 7.91 0.54
C ILE A 329 5.38 9.25 -0.19
N MET A 330 6.46 10.02 -0.26
CA MET A 330 6.49 11.30 -0.97
C MET A 330 6.19 11.11 -2.46
N SER A 331 6.81 10.11 -3.12
CA SER A 331 6.53 9.79 -4.52
C SER A 331 5.05 9.45 -4.75
N VAL A 332 4.46 8.60 -3.90
CA VAL A 332 3.03 8.24 -3.99
C VAL A 332 2.13 9.45 -3.82
N VAL A 333 2.40 10.32 -2.84
CA VAL A 333 1.63 11.55 -2.60
C VAL A 333 1.73 12.52 -3.78
N VAL A 334 2.92 12.73 -4.33
CA VAL A 334 3.14 13.58 -5.52
C VAL A 334 2.36 13.03 -6.71
N GLY A 335 2.44 11.72 -6.94
CA GLY A 335 1.75 11.07 -8.05
C GLY A 335 0.23 11.11 -7.94
N LEU A 336 -0.35 10.91 -6.74
CA LEU A 336 -1.79 11.02 -6.51
C LEU A 336 -2.28 12.47 -6.62
N SER A 337 -1.49 13.43 -6.12
CA SER A 337 -1.78 14.86 -6.26
C SER A 337 -1.78 15.28 -7.74
N ALA A 338 -0.83 14.74 -8.51
CA ALA A 338 -0.78 14.94 -9.96
C ALA A 338 -2.00 14.32 -10.67
N CYS A 339 -2.43 13.12 -10.27
CA CYS A 339 -3.68 12.53 -10.78
C CYS A 339 -4.90 13.42 -10.51
N ALA A 340 -4.99 14.00 -9.30
CA ALA A 340 -6.08 14.90 -8.92
C ALA A 340 -6.08 16.18 -9.76
N LEU A 341 -4.93 16.85 -9.89
CA LEU A 341 -4.78 18.05 -10.71
C LEU A 341 -5.14 17.78 -12.18
N SER A 342 -4.60 16.71 -12.76
CA SER A 342 -4.91 16.27 -14.12
C SER A 342 -6.41 16.02 -14.31
N SER A 343 -7.03 15.31 -13.35
CA SER A 343 -8.45 14.98 -13.41
C SER A 343 -9.37 16.21 -13.36
N ILE A 344 -9.04 17.19 -12.51
CA ILE A 344 -9.79 18.44 -12.40
C ILE A 344 -9.72 19.23 -13.71
N LEU A 345 -8.53 19.37 -14.28
CA LEU A 345 -8.32 20.16 -15.48
C LEU A 345 -8.94 19.49 -16.72
N PHE A 346 -8.76 18.19 -16.93
CA PHE A 346 -9.43 17.47 -18.02
C PHE A 346 -10.95 17.44 -17.87
N GLY A 347 -11.47 17.35 -16.64
CA GLY A 347 -12.92 17.42 -16.42
C GLY A 347 -13.51 18.80 -16.68
N SER A 348 -12.67 19.84 -16.65
CA SER A 348 -13.07 21.24 -16.78
C SER A 348 -12.73 21.85 -18.15
N MET A 349 -11.85 21.24 -18.94
CA MET A 349 -11.34 21.80 -20.22
C MET A 349 -12.44 22.08 -21.25
N PHE A 350 -13.56 21.37 -21.19
CA PHE A 350 -14.68 21.54 -22.13
C PHE A 350 -15.67 22.62 -21.69
N VAL A 351 -15.58 23.14 -20.45
CA VAL A 351 -16.47 24.18 -19.93
C VAL A 351 -16.42 25.47 -20.76
N PRO A 352 -15.24 26.00 -21.16
CA PRO A 352 -15.16 27.21 -21.98
C PRO A 352 -15.73 27.01 -23.39
N VAL A 353 -15.59 25.82 -23.95
CA VAL A 353 -15.93 25.51 -25.34
C VAL A 353 -17.40 25.12 -25.51
N LYS A 354 -18.07 24.65 -24.44
CA LYS A 354 -19.45 24.12 -24.47
C LYS A 354 -20.49 25.10 -25.05
N LYS A 355 -20.27 26.41 -24.95
CA LYS A 355 -21.20 27.45 -25.42
C LYS A 355 -20.93 27.93 -26.86
N CYS A 356 -19.87 27.45 -27.52
CA CYS A 356 -19.48 27.89 -28.86
C CYS A 356 -19.78 26.82 -29.91
N GLN A 357 -20.23 27.23 -31.11
CA GLN A 357 -20.40 26.30 -32.23
C GLN A 357 -19.04 25.97 -32.86
N SER A 358 -18.54 24.76 -32.64
CA SER A 358 -17.18 24.34 -33.02
C SER A 358 -17.02 23.88 -34.48
N GLY A 359 -18.05 23.97 -35.32
CA GLY A 359 -18.01 23.55 -36.72
C GLY A 359 -17.54 22.09 -36.89
N ASN A 360 -16.50 21.88 -37.72
CA ASN A 360 -15.89 20.56 -37.96
C ASN A 360 -14.77 20.20 -36.97
N GLY A 361 -14.42 21.09 -36.02
CA GLY A 361 -13.44 20.86 -34.97
C GLY A 361 -11.96 21.01 -35.36
N ILE A 362 -11.61 21.07 -36.65
CA ILE A 362 -10.20 21.11 -37.10
C ILE A 362 -9.51 22.41 -36.67
N PHE A 363 -10.18 23.55 -36.85
CA PHE A 363 -9.66 24.85 -36.43
C PHE A 363 -9.49 24.94 -34.90
N VAL A 364 -10.45 24.39 -34.15
CA VAL A 364 -10.39 24.32 -32.68
C VAL A 364 -9.21 23.46 -32.23
N GLN A 365 -9.00 22.30 -32.85
CA GLN A 365 -7.87 21.41 -32.55
C GLN A 365 -6.52 22.09 -32.79
N TRP A 366 -6.39 22.84 -33.89
CA TRP A 366 -5.17 23.57 -34.19
C TRP A 366 -4.88 24.67 -33.16
N LEU A 367 -5.88 25.49 -32.80
CA LEU A 367 -5.74 26.50 -31.75
C LEU A 367 -5.42 25.89 -30.38
N MET A 368 -6.08 24.78 -30.02
CA MET A 368 -5.76 24.03 -28.80
C MET A 368 -4.30 23.56 -28.82
N SER A 369 -3.83 23.00 -29.94
CA SER A 369 -2.44 22.54 -30.07
C SER A 369 -1.40 23.65 -29.93
N ALA A 370 -1.72 24.87 -30.37
CA ALA A 370 -0.86 26.04 -30.19
C ALA A 370 -0.73 26.41 -28.71
N ALA A 371 -1.84 26.44 -27.97
CA ALA A 371 -1.82 26.67 -26.52
C ALA A 371 -1.10 25.55 -25.76
N ILE A 372 -1.30 24.30 -26.16
CA ILE A 372 -0.57 23.14 -25.61
C ILE A 372 0.93 23.33 -25.79
N LEU A 373 1.39 23.71 -26.99
CA LEU A 373 2.80 23.97 -27.26
C LEU A 373 3.36 25.10 -26.38
N LEU A 374 2.61 26.18 -26.16
CA LEU A 374 3.03 27.27 -25.27
C LEU A 374 3.24 26.79 -23.83
N VAL A 375 2.35 25.94 -23.31
CA VAL A 375 2.55 25.28 -22.01
C VAL A 375 3.80 24.39 -22.05
N GLY A 376 4.01 23.67 -23.14
CA GLY A 376 5.21 22.84 -23.36
C GLY A 376 6.50 23.65 -23.29
N VAL A 377 6.54 24.85 -23.89
CA VAL A 377 7.69 25.76 -23.81
C VAL A 377 7.95 26.21 -22.36
N ALA A 378 6.89 26.50 -21.61
CA ALA A 378 7.04 26.85 -20.19
C ALA A 378 7.62 25.68 -19.39
N VAL A 379 7.11 24.46 -19.58
CA VAL A 379 7.64 23.25 -18.94
C VAL A 379 9.10 23.01 -19.37
N TYR A 380 9.41 23.16 -20.65
CA TYR A 380 10.76 23.02 -21.19
C TYR A 380 11.77 23.94 -20.50
N ALA A 381 11.38 25.20 -20.29
CA ALA A 381 12.20 26.17 -19.57
C ALA A 381 12.39 25.78 -18.09
N THR A 382 11.35 25.27 -17.42
CA THR A 382 11.46 24.81 -16.01
C THR A 382 12.36 23.59 -15.85
N GLN A 383 12.50 22.76 -16.89
CA GLN A 383 13.38 21.58 -16.89
C GLN A 383 14.82 21.92 -17.34
N GLY A 384 15.13 23.19 -17.60
CA GLY A 384 16.48 23.62 -17.98
C GLY A 384 16.85 23.35 -19.44
N PHE A 385 15.86 23.35 -20.36
CA PHE A 385 16.04 23.08 -21.79
C PHE A 385 16.71 21.72 -22.08
N PRO A 386 16.06 20.61 -21.68
CA PRO A 386 16.56 19.25 -21.94
C PRO A 386 16.74 18.92 -23.43
N GLU A 387 17.42 17.81 -23.74
CA GLU A 387 17.58 17.38 -25.13
C GLU A 387 16.23 17.04 -25.80
N PHE A 388 16.11 17.42 -27.07
CA PHE A 388 14.89 17.21 -27.85
C PHE A 388 14.86 15.79 -28.44
N GLU A 389 13.89 14.99 -28.01
CA GLU A 389 13.75 13.61 -28.48
C GLU A 389 12.66 13.44 -29.57
N PRO A 390 13.00 13.16 -30.83
CA PRO A 390 12.01 13.01 -31.90
C PRO A 390 11.05 11.84 -31.69
N LEU A 391 11.48 10.77 -31.04
CA LEU A 391 10.64 9.60 -30.76
C LEU A 391 9.44 9.97 -29.87
N ALA A 392 9.63 10.88 -28.90
CA ALA A 392 8.54 11.37 -28.05
C ALA A 392 7.45 12.12 -28.82
N MET A 393 7.77 12.70 -29.99
CA MET A 393 6.78 13.35 -30.87
C MET A 393 5.73 12.38 -31.39
N LEU A 394 6.07 11.09 -31.57
CA LEU A 394 5.12 10.07 -32.04
C LEU A 394 3.96 9.90 -31.05
N GLY A 395 4.22 10.03 -29.75
CA GLY A 395 3.18 10.02 -28.73
C GLY A 395 2.17 11.15 -28.97
N GLY A 396 2.68 12.37 -29.17
CA GLY A 396 1.86 13.55 -29.44
C GLY A 396 1.07 13.43 -30.74
N MET A 397 1.67 12.83 -31.77
CA MET A 397 1.00 12.52 -33.02
C MET A 397 -0.18 11.56 -32.81
N PHE A 398 -0.02 10.47 -32.05
CA PHE A 398 -1.11 9.54 -31.75
C PHE A 398 -2.27 10.24 -31.05
N TRP A 399 -1.98 11.06 -30.04
CA TRP A 399 -3.03 11.85 -29.38
C TRP A 399 -3.76 12.77 -30.36
N ALA A 400 -3.02 13.53 -31.18
CA ALA A 400 -3.61 14.46 -32.15
C ALA A 400 -4.50 13.74 -33.18
N LEU A 401 -4.07 12.57 -33.68
CA LEU A 401 -4.86 11.73 -34.59
C LEU A 401 -6.15 11.23 -33.95
N GLY A 402 -6.09 10.78 -32.69
CA GLY A 402 -7.29 10.43 -31.92
C GLY A 402 -8.25 11.62 -31.82
N ASN A 403 -7.72 12.79 -31.43
CA ASN A 403 -8.55 13.96 -31.12
C ASN A 403 -9.22 14.59 -32.36
N LEU A 404 -8.62 14.47 -33.54
CA LEU A 404 -9.25 14.88 -34.80
C LEU A 404 -10.55 14.12 -35.10
N THR A 405 -10.67 12.88 -34.63
CA THR A 405 -11.87 12.06 -34.86
C THR A 405 -12.97 12.29 -33.81
N ALA A 406 -12.69 13.01 -32.72
CA ALA A 406 -13.62 13.18 -31.61
C ALA A 406 -14.93 13.86 -32.02
N VAL A 407 -14.87 14.97 -32.77
CA VAL A 407 -16.05 15.70 -33.23
C VAL A 407 -16.92 14.86 -34.20
N PRO A 408 -16.36 14.21 -35.24
CA PRO A 408 -17.11 13.27 -36.08
C PRO A 408 -17.79 12.13 -35.30
N ILE A 409 -17.12 11.54 -34.31
CA ILE A 409 -17.70 10.47 -33.47
C ILE A 409 -18.90 11.02 -32.69
N MET A 410 -18.72 12.14 -31.99
CA MET A 410 -19.77 12.76 -31.17
C MET A 410 -21.01 13.12 -32.00
N ASN A 411 -20.80 13.61 -33.22
CA ASN A 411 -21.89 13.96 -34.14
C ASN A 411 -22.65 12.73 -34.69
N THR A 412 -22.04 11.54 -34.66
CA THR A 412 -22.64 10.33 -35.25
C THR A 412 -23.32 9.42 -34.23
N ILE A 413 -22.67 9.16 -33.09
CA ILE A 413 -23.16 8.21 -32.06
C ILE A 413 -23.58 8.90 -30.76
N GLY A 414 -23.45 10.22 -30.69
CA GLY A 414 -23.74 11.03 -29.52
C GLY A 414 -22.55 11.14 -28.56
N ILE A 415 -22.52 12.25 -27.83
CA ILE A 415 -21.42 12.64 -26.93
C ILE A 415 -21.17 11.57 -25.84
N GLY A 416 -22.22 11.09 -25.17
CA GLY A 416 -22.09 10.11 -24.07
C GLY A 416 -21.57 8.74 -24.53
N MET A 417 -22.10 8.21 -25.64
CA MET A 417 -21.66 6.92 -26.18
C MET A 417 -20.23 7.00 -26.74
N GLY A 418 -19.88 8.10 -27.41
CA GLY A 418 -18.52 8.33 -27.88
C GLY A 418 -17.51 8.32 -26.73
N MET A 419 -17.71 9.20 -25.73
CA MET A 419 -16.83 9.32 -24.57
C MET A 419 -16.63 8.00 -23.83
N LEU A 420 -17.69 7.19 -23.71
CA LEU A 420 -17.58 5.87 -23.11
C LEU A 420 -16.66 4.93 -23.90
N VAL A 421 -16.86 4.81 -25.21
CA VAL A 421 -16.13 3.83 -26.04
C VAL A 421 -14.65 4.20 -26.10
N TRP A 422 -14.31 5.41 -26.53
CA TRP A 422 -12.89 5.78 -26.61
C TRP A 422 -12.26 5.91 -25.21
N GLY A 423 -13.01 6.35 -24.19
CA GLY A 423 -12.51 6.49 -22.83
C GLY A 423 -12.17 5.14 -22.19
N THR A 424 -13.03 4.13 -22.39
CA THR A 424 -12.77 2.76 -21.93
C THR A 424 -11.57 2.17 -22.66
N THR A 425 -11.50 2.33 -23.99
CA THR A 425 -10.38 1.80 -24.76
C THR A 425 -9.07 2.52 -24.43
N ASN A 426 -9.07 3.83 -24.20
CA ASN A 426 -7.92 4.59 -23.70
C ASN A 426 -7.41 4.03 -22.37
N CYS A 427 -8.32 3.90 -21.40
CA CYS A 427 -8.01 3.37 -20.08
C CYS A 427 -7.39 1.95 -20.17
N VAL A 428 -8.04 1.04 -20.90
CA VAL A 428 -7.61 -0.36 -21.01
C VAL A 428 -6.31 -0.48 -21.79
N ALA A 429 -6.16 0.22 -22.91
CA ALA A 429 -4.95 0.15 -23.74
C ALA A 429 -3.72 0.70 -22.99
N GLY A 430 -3.86 1.85 -22.32
CA GLY A 430 -2.77 2.42 -21.54
C GLY A 430 -2.40 1.60 -20.30
N TRP A 431 -3.41 1.12 -19.56
CA TRP A 431 -3.21 0.20 -18.45
C TRP A 431 -2.53 -1.10 -18.90
N ALA A 432 -2.98 -1.70 -20.00
CA ALA A 432 -2.43 -2.94 -20.54
C ALA A 432 -0.99 -2.76 -21.05
N ALA A 433 -0.69 -1.62 -21.68
CA ALA A 433 0.65 -1.30 -22.12
C ALA A 433 1.63 -1.32 -20.95
N GLY A 434 1.34 -0.57 -19.87
CA GLY A 434 2.20 -0.54 -18.68
C GLY A 434 2.23 -1.85 -17.91
N ARG A 435 1.08 -2.52 -17.75
CA ARG A 435 0.98 -3.76 -16.96
C ARG A 435 1.73 -4.93 -17.60
N PHE A 436 1.68 -5.05 -18.93
CA PHE A 436 2.25 -6.19 -19.65
C PHE A 436 3.55 -5.86 -20.39
N GLY A 437 4.02 -4.61 -20.37
CA GLY A 437 5.22 -4.21 -21.09
C GLY A 437 5.04 -4.25 -22.61
N LEU A 438 3.87 -3.83 -23.10
CA LEU A 438 3.60 -3.86 -24.55
C LEU A 438 4.49 -2.84 -25.28
N PHE A 439 4.89 -3.16 -26.51
CA PHE A 439 5.73 -2.30 -27.35
C PHE A 439 7.15 -2.09 -26.80
N GLY A 440 7.64 -3.04 -26.00
CA GLY A 440 9.03 -3.06 -25.52
C GLY A 440 9.28 -2.28 -24.24
N ILE A 441 8.26 -1.66 -23.63
CA ILE A 441 8.40 -1.00 -22.32
C ILE A 441 8.48 -2.03 -21.18
N ASN A 442 9.07 -1.64 -20.05
CA ASN A 442 9.18 -2.50 -18.88
C ASN A 442 7.80 -2.77 -18.27
N ALA A 443 7.53 -4.03 -17.93
CA ALA A 443 6.25 -4.41 -17.32
C ALA A 443 6.21 -3.95 -15.84
N THR A 444 5.18 -3.18 -15.49
CA THR A 444 4.96 -2.70 -14.12
C THR A 444 3.89 -3.54 -13.43
N ILE A 445 4.30 -4.31 -12.41
CA ILE A 445 3.40 -5.18 -11.64
C ILE A 445 3.08 -4.49 -10.31
N PRO A 446 1.81 -4.11 -10.03
CA PRO A 446 1.43 -3.55 -8.73
C PRO A 446 1.64 -4.54 -7.59
N THR A 447 1.89 -4.04 -6.37
CA THR A 447 2.08 -4.84 -5.15
C THR A 447 0.88 -5.72 -4.84
N PHE A 448 -0.34 -5.22 -5.10
CA PHE A 448 -1.59 -5.99 -4.96
C PHE A 448 -2.34 -6.11 -6.30
N PRO A 449 -1.96 -7.05 -7.20
CA PRO A 449 -2.54 -7.15 -8.53
C PRO A 449 -4.06 -7.33 -8.54
N ILE A 450 -4.60 -8.17 -7.66
CA ILE A 450 -6.05 -8.45 -7.59
C ILE A 450 -6.83 -7.18 -7.28
N LEU A 451 -6.31 -6.35 -6.36
CA LEU A 451 -6.94 -5.08 -5.99
C LEU A 451 -6.89 -4.08 -7.16
N ASN A 452 -5.79 -4.06 -7.93
CA ASN A 452 -5.66 -3.25 -9.15
C ASN A 452 -6.70 -3.65 -10.21
N TYR A 453 -6.83 -4.95 -10.51
CA TYR A 453 -7.82 -5.46 -11.47
C TYR A 453 -9.25 -5.15 -11.03
N PHE A 454 -9.55 -5.37 -9.75
CA PHE A 454 -10.85 -5.04 -9.17
C PHE A 454 -11.17 -3.55 -9.32
N GLY A 455 -10.22 -2.68 -8.97
CA GLY A 455 -10.33 -1.25 -9.14
C GLY A 455 -10.55 -0.83 -10.60
N LEU A 456 -9.79 -1.39 -11.54
CA LEU A 456 -9.96 -1.14 -12.99
C LEU A 456 -11.39 -1.48 -13.45
N VAL A 457 -11.91 -2.65 -13.07
CA VAL A 457 -13.28 -3.07 -13.41
C VAL A 457 -14.30 -2.08 -12.84
N MET A 458 -14.15 -1.66 -11.58
CA MET A 458 -15.05 -0.69 -10.97
C MET A 458 -15.04 0.65 -11.71
N VAL A 459 -13.86 1.17 -12.06
CA VAL A 459 -13.74 2.44 -12.78
C VAL A 459 -14.42 2.35 -14.17
N ILE A 460 -14.25 1.25 -14.91
CA ILE A 460 -14.92 1.02 -16.20
C ILE A 460 -16.45 0.95 -16.03
N VAL A 461 -16.93 0.24 -15.00
CA VAL A 461 -18.37 0.18 -14.68
C VAL A 461 -18.91 1.57 -14.34
N GLY A 462 -18.17 2.36 -13.58
CA GLY A 462 -18.54 3.74 -13.27
C GLY A 462 -18.63 4.60 -14.54
N GLY A 463 -17.65 4.52 -15.44
CA GLY A 463 -17.68 5.16 -16.76
C GLY A 463 -18.90 4.76 -17.60
N PHE A 464 -19.26 3.48 -17.58
CA PHE A 464 -20.50 3.00 -18.21
C PHE A 464 -21.74 3.65 -17.61
N LEU A 465 -21.85 3.74 -16.28
CA LEU A 465 -22.98 4.39 -15.63
C LEU A 465 -23.07 5.89 -15.97
N PHE A 466 -21.94 6.60 -16.08
CA PHE A 466 -21.90 7.99 -16.53
C PHE A 466 -22.48 8.17 -17.94
N SER A 467 -22.18 7.24 -18.85
CA SER A 467 -22.70 7.29 -20.23
C SER A 467 -24.23 7.20 -20.32
N GLN A 468 -24.88 6.61 -19.31
CA GLN A 468 -26.32 6.41 -19.26
C GLN A 468 -27.08 7.64 -18.75
N ILE A 469 -26.38 8.63 -18.21
CA ILE A 469 -26.98 9.87 -17.71
C ILE A 469 -27.41 10.73 -18.91
N ARG A 470 -28.71 10.91 -19.08
CA ARG A 470 -29.27 11.78 -20.13
C ARG A 470 -29.44 13.20 -19.57
N PRO A 471 -28.83 14.23 -20.18
CA PRO A 471 -29.16 15.62 -19.88
C PRO A 471 -30.64 15.90 -20.19
N ASN A 472 -31.26 16.84 -19.47
CA ASN A 472 -32.66 17.18 -19.70
C ASN A 472 -32.82 17.95 -21.03
N GLU A 473 -33.65 17.41 -21.93
CA GLU A 473 -33.94 18.00 -23.25
C GLU A 473 -34.68 19.35 -23.17
N SER A 474 -35.13 19.78 -21.98
CA SER A 474 -35.95 20.98 -21.79
C SER A 474 -35.20 22.29 -21.58
N GLN A 475 -33.87 22.31 -21.62
CA GLN A 475 -33.09 23.56 -21.66
C GLN A 475 -32.23 23.70 -22.93
N SER A 476 -32.02 22.64 -23.69
CA SER A 476 -31.34 22.73 -25.00
C SER A 476 -32.23 23.26 -26.13
N SER A 477 -33.55 23.28 -25.95
CA SER A 477 -34.53 23.75 -26.94
C SER A 477 -35.19 25.09 -26.56
N SER A 478 -35.08 25.55 -25.32
CA SER A 478 -35.63 26.86 -24.88
C SER A 478 -34.57 27.97 -24.75
N GLU A 479 -33.27 27.65 -24.84
CA GLU A 479 -32.19 28.63 -25.08
C GLU A 479 -31.56 28.47 -26.48
N ARG A 480 -32.20 27.67 -27.35
CA ARG A 480 -31.95 27.67 -28.81
C ARG A 480 -33.24 28.08 -29.52
N SER A 481 -33.24 29.32 -30.03
CA SER A 481 -34.20 30.03 -30.93
C SER A 481 -35.12 31.06 -30.23
N PRO A 482 -35.53 32.18 -30.88
CA PRO A 482 -34.92 32.99 -31.95
C PRO A 482 -34.86 34.51 -31.60
N LEU A 483 -33.72 35.15 -31.83
CA LEU A 483 -33.55 36.61 -31.92
C LEU A 483 -32.47 36.74 -33.01
N MET A 484 -32.70 37.01 -34.30
CA MET A 484 -33.72 37.77 -35.01
C MET A 484 -34.23 38.99 -34.25
N VAL A 485 -33.35 39.99 -34.14
CA VAL A 485 -33.63 41.34 -34.66
C VAL A 485 -32.33 41.80 -35.32
N ALA A 486 -32.28 41.79 -36.64
CA ALA A 486 -31.39 42.70 -37.35
C ALA A 486 -31.92 44.12 -37.12
N PRO A 487 -31.07 45.16 -36.96
CA PRO A 487 -31.53 46.49 -37.32
C PRO A 487 -31.83 46.47 -38.82
N ASP A 488 -33.02 46.94 -39.18
CA ASP A 488 -33.45 47.20 -40.54
C ASP A 488 -32.42 48.01 -41.32
N ASP A 489 -32.16 47.60 -42.56
CA ASP A 489 -32.03 48.48 -43.73
C ASP A 489 -32.16 47.61 -45.00
N ASP A 490 -33.33 47.73 -45.63
CA ASP A 490 -33.59 47.84 -47.07
C ASP A 490 -32.97 46.82 -48.06
N LEU A 491 -33.79 45.89 -48.55
CA LEU A 491 -34.41 45.95 -49.89
C LEU A 491 -35.23 44.67 -50.20
N ALA A 492 -36.42 44.92 -50.75
CA ALA A 492 -37.51 43.98 -50.99
C ALA A 492 -37.46 43.26 -52.36
N ASP A 493 -38.46 42.39 -52.52
CA ASP A 493 -39.00 41.77 -53.75
C ASP A 493 -38.24 40.53 -54.29
N ASP A 494 -38.85 39.39 -54.66
CA ASP A 494 -40.27 39.09 -54.90
C ASP A 494 -40.51 37.56 -55.08
N LEU A 495 -41.79 37.15 -55.01
CA LEU A 495 -42.45 36.00 -55.68
C LEU A 495 -42.40 34.55 -55.12
N VAL A 496 -43.40 34.25 -54.27
CA VAL A 496 -44.48 33.23 -54.40
C VAL A 496 -44.27 31.97 -55.26
N GLY A 497 -44.45 30.78 -54.63
CA GLY A 497 -45.25 29.69 -55.21
C GLY A 497 -44.82 28.25 -54.94
N GLY A 498 -45.67 27.46 -54.27
CA GLY A 498 -45.82 26.01 -54.50
C GLY A 498 -45.25 25.08 -53.43
N ALA A 499 -46.14 24.36 -52.74
CA ALA A 499 -45.83 23.31 -51.78
C ALA A 499 -45.28 22.05 -52.45
N ASP A 500 -44.18 21.49 -51.93
CA ASP A 500 -43.96 20.04 -51.88
C ASP A 500 -42.99 19.68 -50.74
N ASP A 501 -43.23 18.52 -50.14
CA ASP A 501 -42.62 18.00 -48.92
C ASP A 501 -41.15 17.57 -49.18
N SER A 502 -40.23 18.54 -49.10
CA SER A 502 -38.79 18.32 -49.09
C SER A 502 -38.05 19.53 -48.52
N ASP A 503 -36.87 19.27 -47.94
CA ASP A 503 -35.84 20.24 -47.57
C ASP A 503 -35.89 20.91 -46.20
N VAL A 504 -35.32 20.22 -45.20
CA VAL A 504 -34.44 20.91 -44.24
C VAL A 504 -33.10 21.14 -44.93
N VAL A 505 -33.03 22.18 -45.78
CA VAL A 505 -31.78 22.85 -46.10
C VAL A 505 -31.49 23.82 -44.97
N VAL A 506 -30.51 23.47 -44.14
CA VAL A 506 -29.73 24.45 -43.39
C VAL A 506 -28.31 24.40 -43.96
N PRO A 507 -27.70 25.53 -44.36
CA PRO A 507 -26.45 25.54 -45.10
C PRO A 507 -25.31 24.90 -44.30
N ARG A 508 -24.78 23.80 -44.82
CA ARG A 508 -23.55 23.14 -44.35
C ARG A 508 -22.33 24.00 -44.72
N GLY A 509 -21.93 24.89 -43.83
CA GLY A 509 -20.61 25.50 -43.87
C GLY A 509 -19.55 24.50 -43.37
N GLY A 510 -18.78 23.92 -44.30
CA GLY A 510 -17.60 23.10 -44.01
C GLY A 510 -17.76 21.63 -44.40
N ALA A 511 -17.56 21.32 -45.68
CA ALA A 511 -17.56 19.97 -46.20
C ALA A 511 -16.50 19.10 -45.52
N VAL A 512 -16.95 18.16 -44.69
CA VAL A 512 -16.34 16.82 -44.65
C VAL A 512 -16.96 16.06 -45.83
N PRO A 513 -16.21 15.28 -46.63
CA PRO A 513 -16.81 14.44 -47.65
C PRO A 513 -17.72 13.44 -46.93
N THR A 514 -19.02 13.74 -46.89
CA THR A 514 -20.02 12.76 -46.50
C THR A 514 -19.87 11.63 -47.50
N LEU A 515 -19.44 10.45 -47.04
CA LEU A 515 -19.52 9.21 -47.80
C LEU A 515 -21.00 9.07 -48.23
N LEU A 516 -21.26 9.46 -49.48
CA LEU A 516 -22.56 9.47 -50.11
C LEU A 516 -23.09 8.02 -50.10
N GLY A 517 -24.23 7.80 -49.46
CA GLY A 517 -24.98 6.54 -49.56
C GLY A 517 -24.87 5.51 -48.43
N ALA A 518 -24.13 5.74 -47.34
CA ALA A 518 -24.05 4.74 -46.26
C ALA A 518 -25.34 4.69 -45.39
N HIS A 519 -25.90 3.49 -45.21
CA HIS A 519 -27.08 3.23 -44.36
C HIS A 519 -26.81 3.68 -42.91
N ARG A 520 -27.85 4.12 -42.17
CA ARG A 520 -27.74 4.61 -40.78
C ARG A 520 -26.92 3.68 -39.86
N ASN A 521 -27.05 2.36 -40.05
CA ASN A 521 -26.32 1.35 -39.29
C ASN A 521 -24.83 1.27 -39.67
N GLN A 522 -24.46 1.45 -40.94
CA GLN A 522 -23.07 1.47 -41.40
C GLN A 522 -22.31 2.67 -40.84
N LYS A 523 -22.94 3.86 -40.85
CA LYS A 523 -22.35 5.07 -40.23
C LYS A 523 -22.12 4.91 -38.73
N ARG A 524 -23.07 4.25 -38.03
CA ARG A 524 -22.96 3.95 -36.60
C ARG A 524 -21.82 2.96 -36.31
N ILE A 525 -21.70 1.87 -37.07
CA ILE A 525 -20.62 0.89 -36.92
C ILE A 525 -19.27 1.56 -37.17
N LEU A 526 -19.14 2.32 -38.26
CA LEU A 526 -17.91 3.05 -38.58
C LEU A 526 -17.50 3.99 -37.44
N ALA A 527 -18.43 4.76 -36.88
CA ALA A 527 -18.12 5.67 -35.78
C ALA A 527 -17.69 4.94 -34.49
N ILE A 528 -18.27 3.77 -34.20
CA ILE A 528 -17.81 2.92 -33.08
C ILE A 528 -16.39 2.40 -33.35
N THR A 529 -16.11 1.90 -34.55
CA THR A 529 -14.77 1.42 -34.93
C THR A 529 -13.73 2.55 -34.83
N VAL A 530 -14.04 3.73 -35.36
CA VAL A 530 -13.15 4.90 -35.27
C VAL A 530 -12.96 5.32 -33.81
N SER A 531 -14.00 5.24 -32.98
CA SER A 531 -13.91 5.52 -31.54
C SER A 531 -13.01 4.54 -30.79
N LEU A 532 -13.04 3.24 -31.14
CA LEU A 532 -12.13 2.25 -30.58
C LEU A 532 -10.68 2.56 -30.97
N VAL A 533 -10.42 2.84 -32.25
CA VAL A 533 -9.08 3.19 -32.74
C VAL A 533 -8.56 4.47 -32.08
N ALA A 534 -9.40 5.50 -31.96
CA ALA A 534 -9.05 6.73 -31.26
C ALA A 534 -8.69 6.47 -29.79
N GLY A 535 -9.44 5.59 -29.12
CA GLY A 535 -9.13 5.15 -27.77
C GLY A 535 -7.78 4.45 -27.67
N VAL A 536 -7.41 3.59 -28.62
CA VAL A 536 -6.08 2.96 -28.64
C VAL A 536 -4.98 4.00 -28.80
N PHE A 537 -5.13 4.96 -29.72
CA PHE A 537 -4.16 6.04 -29.91
C PHE A 537 -3.98 6.90 -28.66
N TYR A 538 -5.06 7.21 -27.92
CA TYR A 538 -4.93 7.85 -26.63
C TYR A 538 -4.20 6.96 -25.62
N GLY A 539 -4.51 5.67 -25.56
CA GLY A 539 -3.90 4.75 -24.61
C GLY A 539 -2.40 4.56 -24.81
N VAL A 540 -1.93 4.57 -26.07
CA VAL A 540 -0.51 4.41 -26.40
C VAL A 540 0.26 5.73 -26.49
N THR A 541 -0.37 6.88 -26.20
CA THR A 541 0.25 8.20 -26.33
C THR A 541 1.54 8.35 -25.52
N PHE A 542 1.63 7.69 -24.36
CA PHE A 542 2.81 7.74 -23.49
C PHE A 542 3.88 6.71 -23.84
N VAL A 543 3.56 5.69 -24.65
CA VAL A 543 4.46 4.56 -24.92
C VAL A 543 5.81 5.01 -25.48
N PRO A 544 5.91 5.91 -26.48
CA PRO A 544 7.20 6.36 -26.98
C PRO A 544 8.06 7.09 -25.94
N VAL A 545 7.43 7.82 -25.02
CA VAL A 545 8.13 8.52 -23.93
C VAL A 545 8.66 7.52 -22.91
N ILE A 546 7.81 6.57 -22.50
CA ILE A 546 8.18 5.53 -21.54
C ILE A 546 9.29 4.64 -22.10
N TYR A 547 9.23 4.30 -23.39
CA TYR A 547 10.26 3.52 -24.05
C TYR A 547 11.65 4.17 -23.95
N ILE A 548 11.73 5.50 -24.11
CA ILE A 548 12.99 6.25 -23.94
C ILE A 548 13.46 6.15 -22.48
N GLN A 549 12.55 6.33 -21.51
CA GLN A 549 12.87 6.26 -20.07
C GLN A 549 13.35 4.86 -19.64
N ASP A 550 12.79 3.81 -20.23
CA ASP A 550 13.08 2.40 -19.91
C ASP A 550 14.38 1.88 -20.55
N HIS A 551 14.92 2.56 -21.56
CA HIS A 551 16.15 2.16 -22.28
C HIS A 551 17.24 3.25 -22.20
N PRO A 552 17.75 3.57 -20.99
CA PRO A 552 18.78 4.60 -20.82
C PRO A 552 20.09 4.26 -21.55
N GLU A 553 20.35 2.99 -21.85
CA GLU A 553 21.49 2.55 -22.66
C GLU A 553 21.39 2.95 -24.14
N LEU A 554 20.17 3.07 -24.67
CA LEU A 554 19.92 3.54 -26.04
C LEU A 554 19.81 5.07 -26.10
N TYR A 555 19.40 5.70 -24.99
CA TYR A 555 19.15 7.14 -24.88
C TYR A 555 19.89 7.77 -23.68
N PRO A 556 21.23 7.76 -23.64
CA PRO A 556 22.00 8.17 -22.47
C PRO A 556 21.92 9.67 -22.15
N LEU A 557 21.60 10.50 -23.14
CA LEU A 557 21.46 11.95 -23.00
C LEU A 557 20.01 12.39 -22.79
N ALA A 558 19.05 11.47 -22.92
CA ALA A 558 17.65 11.80 -22.78
C ALA A 558 17.28 12.13 -21.32
N PRO A 559 16.28 13.00 -21.10
CA PRO A 559 15.76 13.27 -19.77
C PRO A 559 15.17 12.02 -19.14
N LYS A 560 15.51 11.77 -17.87
CA LYS A 560 14.94 10.64 -17.10
C LYS A 560 13.52 10.91 -16.62
N THR A 561 13.16 12.18 -16.43
CA THR A 561 11.81 12.59 -16.02
C THR A 561 10.90 12.75 -17.24
N GLY A 562 9.65 12.34 -17.11
CA GLY A 562 8.64 12.49 -18.16
C GLY A 562 8.38 13.96 -18.50
N LEU A 563 8.53 14.86 -17.53
CA LEU A 563 8.45 16.31 -17.76
C LEU A 563 9.51 16.82 -18.75
N GLY A 564 10.71 16.24 -18.77
CA GLY A 564 11.75 16.61 -19.72
C GLY A 564 11.36 16.31 -21.18
N LEU A 565 10.49 15.32 -21.39
CA LEU A 565 10.04 14.87 -22.72
C LEU A 565 8.70 15.50 -23.17
N VAL A 566 8.05 16.29 -22.30
CA VAL A 566 6.78 16.99 -22.58
C VAL A 566 6.88 17.89 -23.81
N PHE A 567 7.98 18.63 -23.95
CA PHE A 567 8.16 19.57 -25.06
C PHE A 567 8.16 18.86 -26.41
N SER A 568 8.95 17.78 -26.53
CA SER A 568 8.97 16.93 -27.73
C SER A 568 7.61 16.32 -28.01
N HIS A 569 6.92 15.82 -26.98
CA HIS A 569 5.56 15.31 -27.13
C HIS A 569 4.59 16.37 -27.69
N TYR A 570 4.61 17.60 -27.14
CA TYR A 570 3.72 18.68 -27.57
C TYR A 570 4.07 19.24 -28.95
N MET A 571 5.35 19.20 -29.33
CA MET A 571 5.76 19.50 -30.70
C MET A 571 5.11 18.52 -31.69
N GLY A 572 5.06 17.23 -31.35
CA GLY A 572 4.34 16.22 -32.14
C GLY A 572 2.85 16.55 -32.33
N ILE A 573 2.18 16.99 -31.25
CA ILE A 573 0.77 17.42 -31.30
C ILE A 573 0.60 18.60 -32.25
N PHE A 574 1.40 19.65 -32.10
CA PHE A 574 1.30 20.87 -32.88
C PHE A 574 1.61 20.66 -34.37
N CYS A 575 2.67 19.90 -34.69
CA CYS A 575 3.02 19.58 -36.07
C CYS A 575 1.90 18.78 -36.76
N THR A 576 1.34 17.78 -36.07
CA THR A 576 0.23 16.97 -36.59
C THR A 576 -1.01 17.83 -36.83
N ALA A 577 -1.44 18.62 -35.83
CA ALA A 577 -2.60 19.50 -35.97
C ALA A 577 -2.42 20.56 -37.07
N SER A 578 -1.21 21.12 -37.20
CA SER A 578 -0.88 22.08 -38.25
C SER A 578 -0.95 21.45 -39.65
N ALA A 579 -0.46 20.23 -39.82
CA ALA A 579 -0.57 19.51 -41.10
C ALA A 579 -2.03 19.32 -41.52
N PHE A 580 -2.92 18.93 -40.59
CA PHE A 580 -4.35 18.80 -40.87
C PHE A 580 -5.03 20.15 -41.15
N MET A 581 -4.64 21.22 -40.45
CA MET A 581 -5.15 22.56 -40.73
C MET A 581 -4.73 23.03 -42.12
N ILE A 582 -3.47 22.84 -42.51
CA ILE A 582 -2.97 23.16 -43.85
C ILE A 582 -3.75 22.36 -44.91
N GLY A 583 -3.92 21.05 -44.71
CA GLY A 583 -4.73 20.21 -45.58
C GLY A 583 -6.18 20.71 -45.69
N TYR A 584 -6.79 21.12 -44.57
CA TYR A 584 -8.14 21.66 -44.55
C TYR A 584 -8.25 22.99 -45.31
N VAL A 585 -7.26 23.88 -45.20
CA VAL A 585 -7.18 25.13 -45.98
C VAL A 585 -7.09 24.83 -47.49
N ILE A 586 -6.25 23.86 -47.89
CA ILE A 586 -6.09 23.46 -49.29
C ILE A 586 -7.41 22.90 -49.84
N VAL A 587 -8.03 21.94 -49.14
CA VAL A 587 -9.29 21.31 -49.57
C VAL A 587 -10.44 22.32 -49.60
N SER A 588 -10.48 23.24 -48.64
CA SER A 588 -11.50 24.29 -48.56
C SER A 588 -11.24 25.47 -49.50
N ARG A 589 -10.21 25.41 -50.36
CA ARG A 589 -9.81 26.49 -51.27
C ARG A 589 -9.66 27.83 -50.53
N ASN A 590 -8.96 27.80 -49.39
CA ASN A 590 -8.72 28.95 -48.52
C ASN A 590 -10.00 29.57 -47.89
N ASN A 591 -11.09 28.80 -47.77
CA ASN A 591 -12.29 29.20 -47.03
C ASN A 591 -12.63 28.23 -45.87
N PRO A 592 -11.71 28.03 -44.89
CA PRO A 592 -11.98 27.18 -43.74
C PRO A 592 -12.98 27.84 -42.76
N PHE A 593 -13.75 27.04 -42.03
CA PHE A 593 -14.56 27.54 -40.93
C PHE A 593 -13.67 27.95 -39.74
N ALA A 594 -13.40 29.25 -39.61
CA ALA A 594 -12.50 29.83 -38.61
C ALA A 594 -13.16 31.03 -37.89
N SER A 595 -14.13 30.75 -37.00
CA SER A 595 -14.79 31.81 -36.24
C SER A 595 -13.87 32.41 -35.17
N SER A 596 -13.77 33.74 -35.12
CA SER A 596 -13.01 34.47 -34.09
C SER A 596 -13.51 34.19 -32.66
N ARG A 597 -14.80 33.86 -32.50
CA ARG A 597 -15.40 33.52 -31.21
C ARG A 597 -14.83 32.23 -30.59
N LEU A 598 -14.18 31.38 -31.40
CA LEU A 598 -13.58 30.13 -30.94
C LEU A 598 -12.16 30.31 -30.40
N ILE A 599 -11.49 31.43 -30.68
CA ILE A 599 -10.06 31.61 -30.37
C ILE A 599 -9.81 31.52 -28.86
N GLY A 600 -10.43 32.41 -28.07
CA GLY A 600 -10.26 32.43 -26.61
C GLY A 600 -10.61 31.09 -25.94
N PRO A 601 -11.82 30.54 -26.14
CA PRO A 601 -12.21 29.26 -25.55
C PRO A 601 -11.28 28.09 -25.92
N SER A 602 -10.80 28.03 -27.17
CA SER A 602 -9.90 26.96 -27.62
C SER A 602 -8.51 27.10 -27.00
N LEU A 603 -7.98 28.33 -26.87
CA LEU A 603 -6.70 28.56 -26.20
C LEU A 603 -6.79 28.20 -24.71
N THR A 604 -7.87 28.58 -24.02
CA THR A 604 -8.08 28.20 -22.61
C THR A 604 -8.17 26.68 -22.44
N ALA A 605 -8.95 26.00 -23.28
CA ALA A 605 -9.07 24.55 -23.24
C ALA A 605 -7.73 23.85 -23.53
N GLY A 606 -6.96 24.36 -24.51
CA GLY A 606 -5.62 23.87 -24.82
C GLY A 606 -4.63 24.05 -23.67
N SER A 607 -4.63 25.21 -23.01
CA SER A 607 -3.77 25.44 -21.84
C SER A 607 -4.13 24.51 -20.68
N MET A 608 -5.43 24.35 -20.39
CA MET A 608 -5.89 23.41 -19.34
C MET A 608 -5.47 21.98 -19.67
N TRP A 609 -5.62 21.54 -20.92
CA TRP A 609 -5.18 20.24 -21.38
C TRP A 609 -3.66 20.07 -21.27
N GLY A 610 -2.88 21.07 -21.69
CA GLY A 610 -1.42 21.04 -21.62
C GLY A 610 -0.92 20.91 -20.18
N ILE A 611 -1.52 21.63 -19.23
CA ILE A 611 -1.14 21.51 -17.81
C ILE A 611 -1.56 20.13 -17.26
N ALA A 612 -2.76 19.68 -17.60
CA ALA A 612 -3.28 18.37 -17.16
C ALA A 612 -2.42 17.20 -17.67
N GLN A 613 -1.98 17.27 -18.92
CA GLN A 613 -1.15 16.25 -19.55
C GLN A 613 0.28 16.27 -18.98
N SER A 614 0.87 17.43 -18.71
CA SER A 614 2.16 17.51 -17.99
C SER A 614 2.06 16.93 -16.59
N SER A 615 0.95 17.18 -15.89
CA SER A 615 0.68 16.55 -14.60
C SER A 615 0.51 15.03 -14.72
N TRP A 616 -0.07 14.53 -15.81
CA TRP A 616 -0.14 13.08 -16.06
C TRP A 616 1.24 12.46 -16.28
N PHE A 617 2.18 13.14 -16.97
CA PHE A 617 3.58 12.66 -17.03
C PHE A 617 4.18 12.47 -15.64
N VAL A 618 4.00 13.44 -14.73
CA VAL A 618 4.45 13.32 -13.32
C VAL A 618 3.76 12.15 -12.61
N ALA A 619 2.47 11.94 -12.84
CA ALA A 619 1.74 10.82 -12.27
C ALA A 619 2.27 9.46 -12.78
N ASN A 620 2.64 9.35 -14.05
CA ASN A 620 3.22 8.14 -14.62
C ASN A 620 4.58 7.82 -13.99
N ASP A 621 5.46 8.82 -13.88
CA ASP A 621 6.78 8.66 -13.27
C ASP A 621 6.68 8.19 -11.80
N ASN A 622 5.68 8.67 -11.06
CA ASN A 622 5.55 8.41 -9.62
C ASN A 622 4.62 7.25 -9.26
N LEU A 623 3.58 6.95 -10.04
CA LEU A 623 2.61 5.88 -9.76
C LEU A 623 2.69 4.69 -10.69
N SER A 624 3.32 4.81 -11.86
CA SER A 624 3.19 3.92 -13.01
C SER A 624 1.85 4.04 -13.75
N GLN A 625 1.87 3.60 -15.01
CA GLN A 625 0.74 3.67 -15.93
C GLN A 625 -0.39 2.73 -15.50
N ALA A 626 -0.06 1.60 -14.87
CA ALA A 626 -1.03 0.65 -14.35
C ALA A 626 -1.90 1.23 -13.22
N VAL A 627 -1.47 2.35 -12.62
CA VAL A 627 -2.19 3.04 -11.54
C VAL A 627 -2.78 4.37 -12.02
N SER A 628 -2.02 5.18 -12.75
CA SER A 628 -2.45 6.51 -13.18
C SER A 628 -3.55 6.49 -14.25
N PHE A 629 -3.51 5.56 -15.22
CA PHE A 629 -4.47 5.54 -16.34
C PHE A 629 -5.92 5.30 -15.90
N PRO A 630 -6.22 4.32 -15.04
CA PRO A 630 -7.58 4.13 -14.55
C PRO A 630 -8.13 5.35 -13.80
N ILE A 631 -7.27 6.05 -13.05
CA ILE A 631 -7.67 7.25 -12.30
C ILE A 631 -7.94 8.41 -13.28
N ILE A 632 -6.94 8.80 -14.08
CA ILE A 632 -6.99 10.00 -14.91
C ILE A 632 -7.91 9.85 -16.13
N SER A 633 -8.17 8.63 -16.61
CA SER A 633 -9.09 8.46 -17.76
C SER A 633 -10.56 8.62 -17.40
N MET A 634 -10.92 8.47 -16.11
CA MET A 634 -12.32 8.27 -15.71
C MET A 634 -12.79 9.24 -14.62
N VAL A 635 -11.91 9.66 -13.70
CA VAL A 635 -12.22 10.70 -12.71
C VAL A 635 -12.54 12.08 -13.34
N PRO A 636 -11.96 12.51 -14.48
CA PRO A 636 -12.45 13.70 -15.19
C PRO A 636 -13.96 13.69 -15.48
N GLY A 637 -14.53 12.50 -15.73
CA GLY A 637 -15.97 12.34 -15.96
C GLY A 637 -16.80 12.74 -14.74
N VAL A 638 -16.30 12.47 -13.53
CA VAL A 638 -16.90 12.93 -12.27
C VAL A 638 -16.92 14.47 -12.24
N ILE A 639 -15.78 15.10 -12.51
CA ILE A 639 -15.65 16.58 -12.48
C ILE A 639 -16.54 17.24 -13.54
N ALA A 640 -16.56 16.72 -14.76
CA ALA A 640 -17.43 17.19 -15.83
C ALA A 640 -18.92 17.06 -15.46
N ALA A 641 -19.30 15.98 -14.78
CA ALA A 641 -20.67 15.80 -14.29
C ALA A 641 -21.01 16.78 -13.15
N LEU A 642 -20.07 17.12 -12.27
CA LEU A 642 -20.27 18.15 -11.24
C LEU A 642 -20.52 19.53 -11.86
N TRP A 643 -19.76 19.92 -12.90
CA TRP A 643 -20.04 21.14 -13.67
C TRP A 643 -21.44 21.12 -14.30
N SER A 644 -21.86 19.96 -14.80
CA SER A 644 -23.17 19.77 -15.41
C SER A 644 -24.31 19.90 -14.37
N VAL A 645 -24.13 19.39 -13.16
CA VAL A 645 -25.13 19.53 -12.07
C VAL A 645 -25.17 20.95 -11.50
N PHE A 646 -24.02 21.50 -11.09
CA PHE A 646 -23.98 22.73 -10.28
C PHE A 646 -23.99 24.01 -11.11
N TYR A 647 -23.24 24.03 -12.23
CA TYR A 647 -23.06 25.23 -13.04
C TYR A 647 -24.03 25.28 -14.22
N PHE A 648 -24.05 24.25 -15.06
CA PHE A 648 -24.94 24.23 -16.23
C PHE A 648 -26.38 23.82 -15.89
N ARG A 649 -26.58 23.11 -14.78
CA ARG A 649 -27.89 22.61 -14.30
C ARG A 649 -28.64 21.76 -15.35
N ASP A 650 -27.91 21.16 -16.29
CA ASP A 650 -28.45 20.35 -17.39
C ASP A 650 -28.72 18.89 -16.98
N ILE A 651 -28.19 18.45 -15.84
CA ILE A 651 -28.55 17.18 -15.19
C ILE A 651 -29.47 17.49 -14.00
N SER A 652 -30.76 17.22 -14.15
CA SER A 652 -31.74 17.35 -13.08
C SER A 652 -32.71 16.15 -13.03
N GLY A 653 -33.37 15.97 -11.89
CA GLY A 653 -34.28 14.85 -11.63
C GLY A 653 -33.67 13.75 -10.74
N LEU A 654 -34.48 13.22 -9.83
CA LEU A 654 -34.04 12.30 -8.77
C LEU A 654 -33.41 11.00 -9.31
N ARG A 655 -33.89 10.50 -10.45
CA ARG A 655 -33.34 9.30 -11.11
C ARG A 655 -31.93 9.54 -11.65
N ASN A 656 -31.72 10.65 -12.35
CA ASN A 656 -30.42 11.01 -12.92
C ASN A 656 -29.41 11.34 -11.81
N LEU A 657 -29.84 12.04 -10.76
CA LEU A 657 -29.00 12.32 -9.59
C LEU A 657 -28.62 11.05 -8.82
N ARG A 658 -29.54 10.11 -8.63
CA ARG A 658 -29.23 8.80 -8.00
C ARG A 658 -28.23 8.01 -8.83
N LEU A 659 -28.44 7.91 -10.14
CA LEU A 659 -27.53 7.19 -11.04
C LEU A 659 -26.14 7.85 -11.05
N LEU A 660 -26.10 9.18 -11.06
CA LEU A 660 -24.87 9.96 -10.96
C LEU A 660 -24.15 9.70 -9.63
N SER A 661 -24.84 9.74 -8.50
CA SER A 661 -24.22 9.45 -7.19
C SER A 661 -23.62 8.04 -7.12
N ILE A 662 -24.33 7.04 -7.68
CA ILE A 662 -23.83 5.66 -7.77
C ILE A 662 -22.58 5.59 -8.67
N ALA A 663 -22.61 6.23 -9.85
CA ALA A 663 -21.49 6.28 -10.77
C ALA A 663 -20.25 6.92 -10.12
N VAL A 664 -20.43 8.07 -9.46
CA VAL A 664 -19.37 8.77 -8.72
C VAL A 664 -18.80 7.88 -7.61
N ALA A 665 -19.65 7.25 -6.79
CA ALA A 665 -19.18 6.38 -5.70
C ALA A 665 -18.37 5.19 -6.21
N ILE A 666 -18.84 4.52 -7.27
CA ILE A 666 -18.14 3.38 -7.88
C ILE A 666 -16.81 3.81 -8.51
N THR A 667 -16.77 4.92 -9.25
CA THR A 667 -15.54 5.42 -9.87
C THR A 667 -14.51 5.88 -8.84
N LEU A 668 -14.94 6.57 -7.77
CA LEU A 668 -14.02 7.00 -6.70
C LEU A 668 -13.49 5.80 -5.90
N LEU A 669 -14.34 4.83 -5.55
CA LEU A 669 -13.90 3.62 -4.87
C LEU A 669 -12.95 2.80 -5.74
N GLY A 670 -13.24 2.67 -7.04
CA GLY A 670 -12.33 2.04 -7.99
C GLY A 670 -10.98 2.76 -8.10
N ALA A 671 -10.97 4.09 -8.17
CA ALA A 671 -9.75 4.89 -8.20
C ALA A 671 -8.92 4.73 -6.92
N ILE A 672 -9.56 4.67 -5.74
CA ILE A 672 -8.91 4.38 -4.46
C ILE A 672 -8.30 2.98 -4.47
N CYS A 673 -9.03 1.96 -4.92
CA CYS A 673 -8.51 0.60 -5.01
C CYS A 673 -7.30 0.49 -5.95
N VAL A 674 -7.33 1.17 -7.10
CA VAL A 674 -6.18 1.25 -8.02
C VAL A 674 -5.01 1.98 -7.36
N GLY A 675 -5.25 3.11 -6.67
CA GLY A 675 -4.20 3.84 -5.96
C GLY A 675 -3.53 3.03 -4.84
N VAL A 676 -4.32 2.33 -4.02
CA VAL A 676 -3.86 1.48 -2.90
C VAL A 676 -3.20 0.18 -3.38
N SER A 677 -3.39 -0.19 -4.65
CA SER A 677 -2.78 -1.41 -5.20
C SER A 677 -1.27 -1.31 -5.46
N LYS A 678 -0.73 -0.09 -5.46
CA LYS A 678 0.71 0.20 -5.48
C LYS A 678 1.29 -0.03 -4.09
#